data_AF-A0A965XII9-F1
#
_entry.id   AF-A0A965XII9-F1
#
_cell.length_a   1.000
_cell.length_b   1.000
_cell.length_c   1.000
_cell.angle_alpha   90.00
_cell.angle_beta   90.00
_cell.angle_gamma   90.00
#
_symmetry.space_group_name_H-M   'P 1'
#
loop_
_entity.id
_entity.type
_entity.pdbx_description
1 polymer ?
#
loop_
_entity_poly.entity_id
_entity_poly.type
_entity_poly.pdbx_seq_one_letter_code
_entity_poly.pdbx_strand_id
1 'polypeptide(L)'
;MKVGCKRLLLAAFAIGMTMTSVAYAKNITMKLNYDGKNHDYNASEVKINIDGTELVPEDMPPVIIDGRTMLPMRLIAQKLGCEVLWNEETKQAFVINDEYTVAFTLGSKKALKNGQELSLDVPAMIINDRTMLPVRALAEALDLDITWDDPTRTVHIGEGSAVVTPTTPTTPTTPTTQAAKVFQASVPSATTATQVFTIEADRAIYSYDEVYLDDTRVVIDIQNATCSLADKMTATNSNIVTAIRSAQHDADGIPVTRVVLDLSGKRGYTITQSTDKKKIFITFEQVVVDEISLANRNGVDKLVVGGDGALGAKVSTLSNPQRIIVDISNVETKVPNELSTTGLSYVTAARTGMYNASTFRIVLEVGQLTDFSWEEEDGELTLEVKKTTLENFSYDSASNVLTLDKVKAMDVDDIAKNDQHTKGYYELTLPENFESSYGYGTLKIGNDVIDNISISSTGSKTVIRFAQNRYSEYVVNETNNGYEIHVKNPKEVYDKVVLLDAGHGGNDPGASGNGLIEKNLTLAVALKVQAYLEDSDIKVYMTRDSDTRPENSLRAKTANQIADLMVAIHFNSAGTATTANGTETLYQVHSNDNGSKLTSLKAAEIMQSRLIGAMGTTNRGVKQRTDLLILNATNVPAILVEGCFFSNPGDALKISSAANQDIMAKAIADAIEEMMEEYSVR
;
A
#
# COMPACT_ATOMS: atom_id res chain seq x y z
N MET A 1 32.76 83.94 86.86
CA MET A 1 32.16 84.99 86.00
C MET A 1 31.40 84.29 84.86
N LYS A 2 30.06 84.34 84.93
CA LYS A 2 28.98 84.08 83.93
C LYS A 2 29.09 83.05 82.76
N VAL A 3 28.05 82.18 82.74
CA VAL A 3 27.24 81.56 81.64
C VAL A 3 27.69 80.22 80.98
N GLY A 4 27.02 79.13 81.40
CA GLY A 4 26.22 78.13 80.65
C GLY A 4 26.75 77.36 79.43
N CYS A 5 26.83 76.02 79.50
CA CYS A 5 25.86 75.03 78.96
C CYS A 5 26.44 73.59 79.03
N LYS A 6 25.59 72.58 79.31
CA LYS A 6 25.95 71.15 79.51
C LYS A 6 25.88 70.34 78.20
N ARG A 7 26.72 69.31 78.07
CA ARG A 7 26.42 68.07 77.31
C ARG A 7 26.99 66.83 78.02
N LEU A 8 26.29 65.71 77.84
CA LEU A 8 26.40 64.42 78.52
C LEU A 8 26.30 63.32 77.46
N LEU A 9 27.05 62.21 77.59
CA LEU A 9 26.51 60.83 77.65
C LEU A 9 27.61 59.73 77.64
N LEU A 10 27.36 58.71 78.48
CA LEU A 10 28.06 57.45 78.81
C LEU A 10 27.98 56.41 77.66
N ALA A 11 29.04 55.68 77.25
CA ALA A 11 29.68 54.46 77.79
C ALA A 11 28.75 53.20 77.84
N ALA A 12 28.98 51.99 77.31
CA ALA A 12 29.87 51.28 76.36
C ALA A 12 30.19 49.88 76.93
N PHE A 13 29.62 48.79 76.36
CA PHE A 13 30.13 47.42 76.50
C PHE A 13 29.63 46.58 75.31
N ALA A 14 30.54 45.91 74.61
CA ALA A 14 30.28 45.14 73.39
C ALA A 14 30.30 43.64 73.69
N ILE A 15 29.24 42.93 73.30
CA ILE A 15 29.12 41.45 73.32
C ILE A 15 28.67 41.04 71.92
N GLY A 16 29.42 40.15 71.27
CA GLY A 16 29.18 39.69 69.91
C GLY A 16 27.92 38.82 69.81
N MET A 17 27.00 39.24 68.95
CA MET A 17 25.82 38.48 68.54
C MET A 17 26.09 37.93 67.13
N THR A 18 26.26 36.62 66.99
CA THR A 18 26.28 35.96 65.68
C THR A 18 24.89 36.04 65.07
N MET A 19 24.70 36.96 64.12
CA MET A 19 23.51 37.01 63.27
C MET A 19 23.56 35.82 62.31
N THR A 20 22.93 34.70 62.64
CA THR A 20 22.56 33.70 61.65
C THR A 20 21.39 34.27 60.86
N SER A 21 21.65 34.76 59.65
CA SER A 21 20.58 35.04 58.70
C SER A 21 19.95 33.71 58.31
N VAL A 22 18.75 33.42 58.84
CA VAL A 22 17.90 32.36 58.28
C VAL A 22 17.42 32.88 56.93
N ALA A 23 18.05 32.41 55.85
CA ALA A 23 17.55 32.65 54.51
C ALA A 23 16.24 31.85 54.37
N TYR A 24 15.10 32.52 54.43
CA TYR A 24 13.84 31.90 54.07
C TYR A 24 13.86 31.62 52.57
N ALA A 25 13.79 30.34 52.18
CA ALA A 25 13.65 29.95 50.78
C ALA A 25 12.40 30.64 50.21
N LYS A 26 12.57 31.33 49.07
CA LYS A 26 11.49 32.02 48.37
C LYS A 26 10.40 31.00 48.03
N ASN A 27 9.13 31.27 48.36
CA ASN A 27 8.04 30.40 47.93
C ASN A 27 7.64 30.73 46.49
N ILE A 28 7.49 29.69 45.67
CA ILE A 28 6.93 29.77 44.32
C ILE A 28 5.44 29.48 44.41
N THR A 29 4.63 30.46 44.03
CA THR A 29 3.18 30.31 43.89
C THR A 29 2.83 30.42 42.41
N MET A 30 2.28 29.35 41.82
CA MET A 30 1.86 29.34 40.41
C MET A 30 0.74 28.32 40.17
N LYS A 31 0.14 28.35 38.98
CA LYS A 31 -0.76 27.28 38.53
C LYS A 31 0.00 26.32 37.64
N LEU A 32 -0.11 25.02 37.94
CA LEU A 32 0.43 23.94 37.13
C LEU A 32 -0.70 23.30 36.34
N ASN A 33 -0.59 23.30 35.03
CA ASN A 33 -1.46 22.57 34.13
C ASN A 33 -0.76 21.28 33.70
N TYR A 34 -1.30 20.16 34.16
CA TYR A 34 -0.96 18.80 33.74
C TYR A 34 -2.22 17.95 33.90
N ASP A 35 -2.26 16.74 33.33
CA ASP A 35 -3.41 15.81 33.37
C ASP A 35 -4.78 16.37 32.91
N GLY A 36 -4.77 17.52 32.22
CA GLY A 36 -5.97 18.22 31.78
C GLY A 36 -6.64 19.08 32.87
N LYS A 37 -5.99 19.29 34.02
CA LYS A 37 -6.50 20.13 35.12
C LYS A 37 -5.47 21.17 35.57
N ASN A 38 -5.99 22.23 36.19
CA ASN A 38 -5.17 23.23 36.86
C ASN A 38 -5.00 22.86 38.34
N HIS A 39 -3.75 22.83 38.79
CA HIS A 39 -3.35 22.56 40.17
C HIS A 39 -2.70 23.82 40.76
N ASP A 40 -3.17 24.29 41.91
CA ASP A 40 -2.53 25.40 42.61
C ASP A 40 -1.25 24.88 43.28
N TYR A 41 -0.11 25.45 42.89
CA TYR A 41 1.20 25.08 43.41
C TYR A 41 1.74 26.18 44.31
N ASN A 42 2.06 25.81 45.56
CA ASN A 42 2.73 26.67 46.52
C ASN A 42 3.75 25.83 47.30
N ALA A 43 5.02 25.96 46.95
CA ALA A 43 6.11 25.31 47.64
C ALA A 43 7.36 26.19 47.63
N SER A 44 8.29 25.92 48.53
CA SER A 44 9.58 26.62 48.49
C SER A 44 10.33 26.29 47.22
N GLU A 45 11.03 27.29 46.69
CA GLU A 45 11.84 27.20 45.49
C GLU A 45 12.83 26.04 45.59
N VAL A 46 12.98 25.34 44.47
CA VAL A 46 14.01 24.33 44.28
C VAL A 46 15.02 24.90 43.29
N LYS A 47 16.29 24.88 43.69
CA LYS A 47 17.40 25.39 42.88
C LYS A 47 18.01 24.26 42.06
N ILE A 48 18.56 24.60 40.90
CA ILE A 48 19.40 23.68 40.12
C ILE A 48 20.81 24.24 40.12
N ASN A 49 21.78 23.39 40.43
CA ASN A 49 23.20 23.66 40.25
C ASN A 49 23.76 22.65 39.25
N ILE A 50 24.43 23.14 38.21
CA ILE A 50 25.13 22.31 37.22
C ILE A 50 26.59 22.75 37.26
N ASP A 51 27.49 21.82 37.59
CA ASP A 51 28.94 22.04 37.66
C ASP A 51 29.33 23.29 38.46
N GLY A 52 28.74 23.46 39.64
CA GLY A 52 28.98 24.60 40.54
C GLY A 52 28.26 25.90 40.13
N THR A 53 27.56 25.93 39.00
CA THR A 53 26.83 27.11 38.50
C THR A 53 25.33 26.98 38.74
N GLU A 54 24.74 27.96 39.42
CA GLU A 54 23.28 28.02 39.61
C GLU A 54 22.57 28.28 38.26
N LEU A 55 21.63 27.39 37.92
CA LEU A 55 20.77 27.51 36.75
C LEU A 55 19.38 27.98 37.20
N VAL A 56 18.97 29.14 36.69
CA VAL A 56 17.64 29.72 36.94
C VAL A 56 16.81 29.58 35.66
N PRO A 57 15.80 28.70 35.61
CA PRO A 57 14.92 28.57 34.45
C PRO A 57 14.06 29.83 34.25
N GLU A 58 14.01 30.35 33.02
CA GLU A 58 13.23 31.55 32.68
C GLU A 58 11.73 31.28 32.57
N ASP A 59 11.35 30.14 31.98
CA ASP A 59 9.96 29.82 31.67
C ASP A 59 9.29 28.95 32.75
N MET A 60 9.97 27.89 33.19
CA MET A 60 9.40 26.87 34.06
C MET A 60 10.42 26.42 35.10
N PRO A 61 10.23 26.78 36.39
CA PRO A 61 11.12 26.36 37.47
C PRO A 61 10.96 24.87 37.77
N PRO A 62 11.89 24.25 38.52
CA PRO A 62 11.65 22.93 39.08
C PRO A 62 10.43 22.95 39.98
N VAL A 63 9.64 21.88 39.92
CA VAL A 63 8.46 21.72 40.76
C VAL A 63 8.48 20.37 41.46
N ILE A 64 7.77 20.27 42.58
CA ILE A 64 7.62 19.00 43.30
C ILE A 64 6.21 18.51 43.11
N ILE A 65 6.04 17.36 42.47
CA ILE A 65 4.76 16.69 42.28
C ILE A 65 4.86 15.32 42.94
N ASP A 66 3.91 15.00 43.82
CA ASP A 66 3.87 13.72 44.57
C ASP A 66 5.18 13.36 45.27
N GLY A 67 5.88 14.36 45.83
CA GLY A 67 7.16 14.17 46.52
C GLY A 67 8.33 13.84 45.58
N ARG A 68 8.21 14.11 44.29
CA ARG A 68 9.27 13.99 43.29
C ARG A 68 9.60 15.34 42.70
N THR A 69 10.89 15.66 42.66
CA THR A 69 11.40 16.84 41.97
C THR A 69 11.35 16.61 40.47
N MET A 70 10.63 17.48 39.77
CA MET A 70 10.47 17.50 38.33
C MET A 70 11.31 18.63 37.77
N LEU A 71 12.16 18.31 36.80
CA LEU A 71 13.11 19.21 36.19
C LEU A 71 12.75 19.53 34.74
N PRO A 72 13.01 20.75 34.25
CA PRO A 72 12.84 21.11 32.84
C PRO A 72 13.89 20.39 32.00
N MET A 73 13.51 19.22 31.45
CA MET A 73 14.42 18.31 30.77
C MET A 73 15.17 19.02 29.64
N ARG A 74 14.44 19.76 28.80
CA ARG A 74 15.02 20.45 27.64
C ARG A 74 16.14 21.40 28.05
N LEU A 75 15.90 22.22 29.06
CA LEU A 75 16.85 23.23 29.54
C LEU A 75 18.12 22.57 30.10
N ILE A 76 17.96 21.51 30.89
CA ILE A 76 19.10 20.84 31.52
C ILE A 76 19.90 20.06 30.50
N ALA A 77 19.23 19.29 29.63
CA ALA A 77 19.88 18.56 28.54
C ALA A 77 20.69 19.52 27.65
N GLN A 78 20.12 20.67 27.27
CA GLN A 78 20.86 21.69 26.52
C GLN A 78 22.04 22.28 27.29
N LYS A 79 21.89 22.51 28.60
CA LYS A 79 22.98 23.04 29.44
C LYS A 79 24.14 22.04 29.59
N LEU A 80 23.84 20.75 29.53
CA LEU A 80 24.80 19.64 29.51
C LEU A 80 25.34 19.32 28.11
N GLY A 81 24.97 20.11 27.09
CA GLY A 81 25.47 19.97 25.72
C GLY A 81 24.71 19.00 24.83
N CYS A 82 23.54 18.50 25.25
CA CYS A 82 22.70 17.60 24.46
C CYS A 82 21.71 18.37 23.56
N GLU A 83 21.38 17.77 22.41
CA GLU A 83 20.26 18.19 21.56
C GLU A 83 18.95 17.57 22.06
N VAL A 84 17.84 18.31 21.92
CA VAL A 84 16.51 17.85 22.35
C VAL A 84 15.49 18.01 21.23
N LEU A 85 14.97 16.90 20.72
CA LEU A 85 13.92 16.86 19.70
C LEU A 85 12.58 16.46 20.30
N TRP A 86 11.49 16.88 19.65
CA TRP A 86 10.11 16.59 20.07
C TRP A 86 9.34 16.01 18.88
N ASN A 87 8.70 14.86 19.08
CA ASN A 87 7.79 14.24 18.14
C ASN A 87 6.36 14.31 18.70
N GLU A 88 5.49 15.04 18.01
CA GLU A 88 4.12 15.34 18.45
C GLU A 88 3.16 14.17 18.26
N GLU A 89 3.33 13.34 17.22
CA GLU A 89 2.45 12.21 16.87
C GLU A 89 2.61 11.05 17.86
N THR A 90 3.86 10.67 18.15
CA THR A 90 4.22 9.60 19.09
C THR A 90 4.32 10.08 20.54
N LYS A 91 4.21 11.40 20.76
CA LYS A 91 4.40 12.06 22.06
C LYS A 91 5.76 11.71 22.69
N GLN A 92 6.83 11.73 21.88
CA GLN A 92 8.18 11.39 22.31
C GLN A 92 9.12 12.60 22.36
N ALA A 93 9.94 12.67 23.41
CA ALA A 93 11.07 13.60 23.50
C ALA A 93 12.39 12.85 23.36
N PHE A 94 13.24 13.27 22.43
CA PHE A 94 14.56 12.67 22.22
C PHE A 94 15.65 13.55 22.83
N VAL A 95 16.58 12.95 23.57
CA VAL A 95 17.80 13.61 24.06
C VAL A 95 19.01 12.94 23.44
N ILE A 96 19.85 13.73 22.77
CA ILE A 96 20.89 13.21 21.86
C ILE A 96 22.23 13.87 22.18
N ASN A 97 23.28 13.05 22.30
CA ASN A 97 24.69 13.47 22.28
C ASN A 97 25.54 12.44 21.51
N ASP A 98 26.87 12.58 21.53
CA ASP A 98 27.78 11.69 20.78
C ASP A 98 27.75 10.22 21.25
N GLU A 99 27.30 9.97 22.49
CA GLU A 99 27.32 8.63 23.11
C GLU A 99 25.92 7.99 23.21
N TYR A 100 24.87 8.80 23.30
CA TYR A 100 23.52 8.35 23.62
C TYR A 100 22.44 9.06 22.80
N THR A 101 21.47 8.27 22.34
CA THR A 101 20.12 8.71 21.95
C THR A 101 19.14 8.12 22.95
N VAL A 102 18.45 8.98 23.70
CA VAL A 102 17.41 8.57 24.64
C VAL A 102 16.05 9.08 24.19
N ALA A 103 15.11 8.17 23.91
CA ALA A 103 13.73 8.50 23.57
C ALA A 103 12.81 8.33 24.79
N PHE A 104 12.15 9.41 25.21
CA PHE A 104 11.18 9.41 26.30
C PHE A 104 9.76 9.52 25.75
N THR A 105 8.94 8.50 25.93
CA THR A 105 7.51 8.56 25.59
C THR A 105 6.72 9.19 26.73
N LEU A 106 5.94 10.23 26.44
CA LEU A 106 5.10 10.89 27.45
C LEU A 106 4.09 9.92 28.06
N GLY A 107 3.90 10.02 29.38
CA GLY A 107 2.99 9.14 30.12
C GLY A 107 3.49 7.69 30.26
N SER A 108 4.60 7.33 29.63
CA SER A 108 5.21 6.00 29.72
C SER A 108 6.29 5.95 30.79
N LYS A 109 6.33 4.84 31.54
CA LYS A 109 7.44 4.48 32.43
C LYS A 109 8.60 3.80 31.69
N LYS A 110 8.61 3.87 30.36
CA LYS A 110 9.64 3.29 29.49
C LYS A 110 10.26 4.38 28.64
N ALA A 111 11.58 4.40 28.60
CA ALA A 111 12.39 5.14 27.64
C ALA A 111 13.24 4.15 26.82
N LEU A 112 13.79 4.61 25.71
CA LEU A 112 14.72 3.83 24.90
C LEU A 112 16.08 4.51 24.89
N LYS A 113 17.10 3.91 25.50
CA LYS A 113 18.50 4.39 25.44
C LYS A 113 19.25 3.56 24.41
N ASN A 114 19.68 4.19 23.32
CA ASN A 114 20.34 3.52 22.18
C ASN A 114 19.54 2.31 21.64
N GLY A 115 18.21 2.41 21.67
CA GLY A 115 17.28 1.34 21.24
C GLY A 115 16.99 0.27 22.30
N GLN A 116 17.63 0.29 23.47
CA GLN A 116 17.34 -0.62 24.57
C GLN A 116 16.36 0.00 25.58
N GLU A 117 15.44 -0.81 26.10
CA GLU A 117 14.44 -0.36 27.07
C GLU A 117 15.10 0.06 28.41
N LEU A 118 14.82 1.28 28.84
CA LEU A 118 15.16 1.86 30.13
C LEU A 118 13.86 2.09 30.92
N SER A 119 13.77 1.54 32.13
CA SER A 119 12.59 1.73 33.00
C SER A 119 12.70 3.00 33.83
N LEU A 120 11.62 3.78 33.91
CA LEU A 120 11.50 5.00 34.69
C LEU A 120 10.59 4.78 35.89
N ASP A 121 10.93 5.36 37.05
CA ASP A 121 10.09 5.29 38.25
C ASP A 121 8.78 6.09 38.11
N VAL A 122 8.87 7.25 37.44
CA VAL A 122 7.76 8.15 37.09
C VAL A 122 7.89 8.56 35.61
N PRO A 123 6.79 8.62 34.84
CA PRO A 123 6.83 8.98 33.43
C PRO A 123 7.26 10.43 33.19
N ALA A 124 7.77 10.72 32.00
CA ALA A 124 7.91 12.09 31.51
C ALA A 124 6.52 12.74 31.36
N MET A 125 6.39 14.01 31.78
CA MET A 125 5.11 14.74 31.79
C MET A 125 5.22 16.08 31.06
N ILE A 126 4.12 16.55 30.47
CA ILE A 126 3.97 17.96 30.10
C ILE A 126 3.35 18.70 31.27
N ILE A 127 4.03 19.76 31.71
CA ILE A 127 3.54 20.68 32.74
C ILE A 127 3.68 22.10 32.19
N ASN A 128 2.57 22.84 32.06
CA ASN A 128 2.54 24.19 31.47
C ASN A 128 3.30 24.25 30.13
N ASP A 129 3.00 23.32 29.21
CA ASP A 129 3.63 23.23 27.88
C ASP A 129 5.15 23.02 27.90
N ARG A 130 5.71 22.45 28.98
CA ARG A 130 7.11 22.06 29.08
C ARG A 130 7.23 20.59 29.45
N THR A 131 8.13 19.87 28.76
CA THR A 131 8.49 18.50 29.10
C THR A 131 9.32 18.49 30.38
N MET A 132 8.76 17.90 31.43
CA MET A 132 9.36 17.77 32.75
C MET A 132 9.69 16.31 33.02
N LEU A 133 10.92 16.05 33.46
CA LEU A 133 11.37 14.72 33.84
C LEU A 133 11.72 14.67 35.33
N PRO A 134 11.51 13.52 36.00
CA PRO A 134 12.06 13.29 37.33
C PRO A 134 13.59 13.40 37.31
N VAL A 135 14.15 13.99 38.36
CA VAL A 135 15.62 14.13 38.53
C VAL A 135 16.37 12.81 38.28
N ARG A 136 15.88 11.70 38.84
CA ARG A 136 16.51 10.37 38.71
C ARG A 136 16.44 9.81 37.28
N ALA A 137 15.31 10.00 36.60
CA ALA A 137 15.17 9.58 35.20
C ALA A 137 16.18 10.30 34.28
N LEU A 138 16.45 11.57 34.57
CA LEU A 138 17.48 12.34 33.87
C LEU A 138 18.89 11.84 34.18
N ALA A 139 19.17 11.50 35.44
CA ALA A 139 20.44 10.91 35.88
C ALA A 139 20.74 9.59 35.16
N GLU A 140 19.78 8.67 35.15
CA GLU A 140 19.94 7.33 34.57
C GLU A 140 20.00 7.36 33.04
N ALA A 141 19.20 8.24 32.41
CA ALA A 141 19.22 8.38 30.96
C ALA A 141 20.56 8.91 30.45
N LEU A 142 21.12 9.90 31.11
CA LEU A 142 22.31 10.64 30.68
C LEU A 142 23.59 10.22 31.41
N ASP A 143 23.53 9.15 32.22
CA ASP A 143 24.63 8.68 33.09
C ASP A 143 25.25 9.79 33.96
N LEU A 144 24.41 10.68 34.51
CA LEU A 144 24.84 11.81 35.33
C LEU A 144 24.86 11.46 36.81
N ASP A 145 25.85 11.99 37.54
CA ASP A 145 25.79 12.03 39.00
C ASP A 145 24.91 13.20 39.47
N ILE A 146 23.87 12.87 40.23
CA ILE A 146 22.91 13.86 40.76
C ILE A 146 22.73 13.67 42.26
N THR A 147 22.92 14.76 43.00
CA THR A 147 22.70 14.80 44.45
C THR A 147 21.66 15.86 44.83
N TRP A 148 20.95 15.62 45.95
CA TRP A 148 19.96 16.53 46.52
C TRP A 148 20.50 17.10 47.84
N ASP A 149 20.62 18.43 47.92
CA ASP A 149 20.93 19.15 49.17
C ASP A 149 19.63 19.64 49.80
N ASP A 150 19.23 18.97 50.89
CA ASP A 150 17.96 19.23 51.58
C ASP A 150 17.93 20.59 52.32
N PRO A 151 18.96 20.99 53.10
CA PRO A 151 19.05 22.33 53.68
C PRO A 151 18.89 23.48 52.69
N THR A 152 19.48 23.38 51.50
CA THR A 152 19.43 24.47 50.50
C THR A 152 18.36 24.26 49.42
N ARG A 153 17.70 23.09 49.41
CA ARG A 153 16.76 22.63 48.39
C ARG A 153 17.34 22.72 46.97
N THR A 154 18.58 22.27 46.81
CA THR A 154 19.32 22.35 45.55
C THR A 154 19.53 20.96 44.96
N VAL A 155 19.19 20.81 43.67
CA VAL A 155 19.62 19.66 42.87
C VAL A 155 21.00 19.97 42.30
N HIS A 156 22.02 19.21 42.67
CA HIS A 156 23.37 19.32 42.13
C HIS A 156 23.58 18.25 41.06
N ILE A 157 24.02 18.68 39.88
CA ILE A 157 24.34 17.81 38.75
C ILE A 157 25.84 17.98 38.47
N GLY A 158 26.59 16.88 38.55
CA GLY A 158 28.02 16.84 38.16
C GLY A 158 29.08 16.98 39.27
N GLU A 159 28.71 17.32 40.52
CA GLU A 159 29.69 17.45 41.63
C GLU A 159 29.91 16.12 42.38
N GLY A 160 30.85 15.30 41.90
CA GLY A 160 31.26 14.07 42.62
C GLY A 160 31.94 12.99 41.77
N SER A 161 33.28 13.06 41.61
CA SER A 161 34.13 12.07 40.92
C SER A 161 34.01 12.00 39.39
N ALA A 162 35.07 12.47 38.72
CA ALA A 162 35.45 12.18 37.33
C ALA A 162 34.31 11.85 36.34
N VAL A 163 33.35 12.76 36.22
CA VAL A 163 32.37 12.72 35.13
C VAL A 163 33.08 13.20 33.87
N VAL A 164 33.02 12.38 32.83
CA VAL A 164 33.43 12.76 31.47
C VAL A 164 32.54 13.93 31.08
N THR A 165 33.06 15.15 31.08
CA THR A 165 32.32 16.29 30.54
C THR A 165 32.07 15.97 29.06
N PRO A 166 30.81 15.80 28.61
CA PRO A 166 30.54 15.57 27.20
C PRO A 166 31.11 16.77 26.43
N THR A 167 32.08 16.52 25.56
CA THR A 167 32.72 17.60 24.82
C THR A 167 31.69 18.25 23.92
N THR A 168 31.52 19.57 24.04
CA THR A 168 30.76 20.35 23.08
C THR A 168 31.37 20.14 21.69
N PRO A 169 30.58 19.76 20.67
CA PRO A 169 31.07 19.65 19.30
C PRO A 169 31.71 20.99 18.90
N THR A 170 32.98 20.98 18.50
CA THR A 170 33.73 22.21 18.17
C THR A 170 33.25 22.91 16.89
N THR A 171 32.17 22.40 16.30
CA THR A 171 31.40 23.01 15.23
C THR A 171 29.94 22.67 15.50
N PRO A 172 28.99 23.63 15.55
CA PRO A 172 27.57 23.31 15.56
C PRO A 172 27.20 22.82 14.16
N THR A 173 27.56 21.58 13.84
CA THR A 173 26.82 20.78 12.89
C THR A 173 25.73 20.11 13.70
N THR A 174 24.48 20.36 13.35
CA THR A 174 23.40 19.39 13.56
C THR A 174 24.02 17.99 13.41
N PRO A 175 23.92 17.08 14.39
CA PRO A 175 24.06 15.66 14.11
C PRO A 175 22.89 15.31 13.19
N THR A 176 23.07 15.64 11.91
CA THR A 176 22.56 14.81 10.85
C THR A 176 23.30 13.50 11.06
N THR A 177 22.75 12.59 11.86
CA THR A 177 22.89 11.18 11.48
C THR A 177 22.26 11.12 10.12
N GLN A 178 23.09 11.37 9.10
CA GLN A 178 22.69 11.42 7.71
C GLN A 178 21.83 10.20 7.49
N ALA A 179 20.56 10.43 7.11
CA ALA A 179 19.60 9.37 6.96
C ALA A 179 20.24 8.24 6.16
N ALA A 180 20.17 7.01 6.70
CA ALA A 180 20.79 5.88 6.04
C ALA A 180 20.18 5.75 4.64
N LYS A 181 21.01 5.68 3.61
CA LYS A 181 20.51 5.53 2.26
C LYS A 181 20.36 4.04 1.97
N VAL A 182 19.13 3.55 1.94
CA VAL A 182 18.82 2.19 1.53
C VAL A 182 18.96 2.13 0.01
N PHE A 183 20.03 1.49 -0.46
CA PHE A 183 20.43 1.56 -1.87
C PHE A 183 20.35 0.21 -2.58
N GLN A 184 20.23 -0.91 -1.86
CA GLN A 184 20.14 -2.22 -2.47
C GLN A 184 19.23 -3.16 -1.69
N ALA A 185 18.38 -3.88 -2.43
CA ALA A 185 17.68 -5.05 -1.96
C ALA A 185 18.12 -6.23 -2.84
N SER A 186 18.53 -7.33 -2.22
CA SER A 186 19.05 -8.51 -2.90
C SER A 186 18.14 -9.71 -2.65
N VAL A 187 17.94 -10.48 -3.72
CA VAL A 187 17.19 -11.73 -3.72
C VAL A 187 18.14 -12.92 -3.54
N PRO A 188 17.64 -14.11 -3.17
CA PRO A 188 18.45 -15.33 -3.09
C PRO A 188 19.18 -15.65 -4.41
N SER A 189 20.27 -16.42 -4.34
CA SER A 189 21.05 -16.78 -5.52
C SER A 189 20.33 -17.72 -6.49
N ALA A 190 19.39 -18.52 -5.98
CA ALA A 190 18.55 -19.44 -6.73
C ALA A 190 17.31 -19.83 -5.90
N THR A 191 16.29 -20.38 -6.55
CA THR A 191 15.08 -20.91 -5.89
C THR A 191 15.36 -22.10 -4.97
N THR A 192 16.49 -22.78 -5.14
CA THR A 192 16.94 -23.92 -4.32
C THR A 192 17.93 -23.54 -3.22
N ALA A 193 18.38 -22.28 -3.17
CA ALA A 193 19.26 -21.81 -2.11
C ALA A 193 18.45 -21.48 -0.85
N THR A 194 19.13 -21.31 0.29
CA THR A 194 18.51 -20.72 1.48
C THR A 194 17.88 -19.39 1.11
N GLN A 195 16.59 -19.24 1.43
CA GLN A 195 15.78 -18.10 1.00
C GLN A 195 16.03 -16.89 1.91
N VAL A 196 17.19 -16.25 1.72
CA VAL A 196 17.61 -15.04 2.44
C VAL A 196 17.50 -13.81 1.54
N PHE A 197 16.72 -12.83 1.98
CA PHE A 197 16.61 -11.51 1.37
C PHE A 197 17.43 -10.52 2.18
N THR A 198 18.15 -9.63 1.49
CA THR A 198 19.03 -8.67 2.15
C THR A 198 18.66 -7.26 1.76
N ILE A 199 18.49 -6.38 2.74
CA ILE A 199 18.36 -4.93 2.55
C ILE A 199 19.67 -4.28 3.00
N GLU A 200 20.29 -3.49 2.14
CA GLU A 200 21.57 -2.83 2.40
C GLU A 200 21.45 -1.31 2.40
N ALA A 201 22.11 -0.70 3.37
CA ALA A 201 22.25 0.75 3.49
C ALA A 201 23.72 1.17 3.51
N ASP A 202 24.00 2.41 3.10
CA ASP A 202 25.36 2.96 3.05
C ASP A 202 25.97 3.15 4.45
N ARG A 203 25.10 3.29 5.44
CA ARG A 203 25.39 3.56 6.84
C ARG A 203 24.58 2.62 7.75
N ALA A 204 24.93 2.65 9.04
CA ALA A 204 24.25 1.84 10.05
C ALA A 204 22.77 2.19 10.14
N ILE A 205 21.92 1.17 10.11
CA ILE A 205 20.49 1.24 10.40
C ILE A 205 20.32 1.07 11.91
N TYR A 206 19.94 2.15 12.60
CA TYR A 206 19.83 2.11 14.06
C TYR A 206 18.47 1.64 14.55
N SER A 207 17.43 1.73 13.73
CA SER A 207 16.07 1.32 14.07
C SER A 207 15.31 0.88 12.82
N TYR A 208 14.54 -0.19 12.96
CA TYR A 208 13.53 -0.61 12.00
C TYR A 208 12.38 -1.28 12.74
N ASP A 209 11.18 -1.17 12.20
CA ASP A 209 9.97 -1.79 12.74
C ASP A 209 9.43 -2.83 11.76
N GLU A 210 8.90 -3.92 12.31
CA GLU A 210 8.08 -4.86 11.58
C GLU A 210 6.61 -4.43 11.67
N VAL A 211 5.98 -4.19 10.52
CA VAL A 211 4.58 -3.76 10.46
C VAL A 211 3.72 -4.91 9.96
N TYR A 212 2.95 -5.51 10.87
CA TYR A 212 1.97 -6.53 10.46
C TYR A 212 0.81 -5.88 9.72
N LEU A 213 0.58 -6.33 8.48
CA LEU A 213 -0.58 -5.93 7.67
C LEU A 213 -1.49 -7.14 7.42
N ASP A 214 -0.92 -8.21 6.88
CA ASP A 214 -1.56 -9.50 6.64
C ASP A 214 -0.51 -10.60 6.45
N ASP A 215 -0.96 -11.84 6.35
CA ASP A 215 -0.12 -13.05 6.21
C ASP A 215 0.57 -13.16 4.83
N THR A 216 0.31 -12.25 3.90
CA THR A 216 0.89 -12.26 2.53
C THR A 216 1.98 -11.22 2.36
N ARG A 217 2.38 -10.51 3.40
CA ARG A 217 3.37 -9.43 3.32
C ARG A 217 4.28 -9.38 4.54
N VAL A 218 5.58 -9.19 4.30
CA VAL A 218 6.52 -8.76 5.35
C VAL A 218 6.86 -7.30 5.10
N VAL A 219 6.56 -6.42 6.06
CA VAL A 219 6.79 -4.98 5.94
C VAL A 219 7.83 -4.53 6.95
N ILE A 220 8.89 -3.91 6.46
CA ILE A 220 9.99 -3.37 7.25
C ILE A 220 10.04 -1.86 7.05
N ASP A 221 9.81 -1.11 8.13
CA ASP A 221 9.94 0.34 8.15
C ASP A 221 11.28 0.72 8.75
N ILE A 222 12.18 1.21 7.90
CA ILE A 222 13.52 1.62 8.31
C ILE A 222 13.49 3.11 8.65
N GLN A 223 13.70 3.41 9.93
CA GLN A 223 13.60 4.76 10.46
C GLN A 223 14.85 5.59 10.13
N ASN A 224 14.66 6.90 9.93
CA ASN A 224 15.73 7.82 9.53
C ASN A 224 16.54 7.29 8.33
N ALA A 225 15.83 6.87 7.28
CA ALA A 225 16.41 6.30 6.08
C ALA A 225 15.75 6.84 4.80
N THR A 226 16.59 7.11 3.80
CA THR A 226 16.16 7.52 2.46
C THR A 226 16.18 6.34 1.50
N CYS A 227 15.19 6.26 0.63
CA CYS A 227 15.04 5.17 -0.33
C CYS A 227 15.76 5.50 -1.64
N SER A 228 16.55 4.57 -2.16
CA SER A 228 17.10 4.59 -3.52
C SER A 228 16.93 3.26 -4.24
N LEU A 229 16.03 2.43 -3.72
CA LEU A 229 15.57 1.24 -4.38
C LEU A 229 14.58 1.60 -5.50
N ALA A 230 14.38 0.69 -6.44
CA ALA A 230 13.25 0.78 -7.35
C ALA A 230 11.94 0.58 -6.59
N ASP A 231 10.87 1.27 -6.99
CA ASP A 231 9.54 1.16 -6.37
C ASP A 231 9.04 -0.29 -6.30
N LYS A 232 9.43 -1.10 -7.30
CA LYS A 232 9.14 -2.54 -7.37
C LYS A 232 10.25 -3.28 -8.10
N MET A 233 10.65 -4.42 -7.54
CA MET A 233 11.50 -5.42 -8.18
C MET A 233 10.85 -6.81 -8.08
N THR A 234 10.96 -7.60 -9.14
CA THR A 234 10.52 -9.00 -9.13
C THR A 234 11.55 -9.86 -8.41
N ALA A 235 11.11 -10.75 -7.53
CA ALA A 235 11.98 -11.67 -6.83
C ALA A 235 12.22 -12.95 -7.65
N THR A 236 12.97 -12.83 -8.75
CA THR A 236 13.11 -13.89 -9.78
C THR A 236 13.66 -15.22 -9.29
N ASN A 237 14.41 -15.22 -8.18
CA ASN A 237 15.08 -16.39 -7.62
C ASN A 237 14.38 -16.92 -6.37
N SER A 238 13.08 -16.66 -6.22
CA SER A 238 12.29 -17.08 -5.09
C SER A 238 10.91 -17.54 -5.53
N ASN A 239 10.44 -18.61 -4.87
CA ASN A 239 9.08 -19.10 -5.01
C ASN A 239 8.20 -18.72 -3.80
N ILE A 240 8.75 -17.98 -2.82
CA ILE A 240 8.06 -17.49 -1.63
C ILE A 240 7.70 -16.02 -1.79
N VAL A 241 8.72 -15.17 -1.96
CA VAL A 241 8.56 -13.75 -2.25
C VAL A 241 8.38 -13.60 -3.76
N THR A 242 7.35 -12.88 -4.17
CA THR A 242 6.99 -12.61 -5.57
C THR A 242 7.55 -11.26 -6.03
N ALA A 243 7.57 -10.27 -5.15
CA ALA A 243 8.14 -8.95 -5.41
C ALA A 243 8.68 -8.33 -4.12
N ILE A 244 9.63 -7.41 -4.27
CA ILE A 244 10.04 -6.48 -3.23
C ILE A 244 9.59 -5.10 -3.70
N ARG A 245 8.79 -4.42 -2.89
CA ARG A 245 8.39 -3.03 -3.12
C ARG A 245 9.11 -2.13 -2.13
N SER A 246 9.32 -0.90 -2.54
CA SER A 246 9.89 0.10 -1.67
C SER A 246 9.17 1.42 -1.85
N ALA A 247 9.13 2.22 -0.78
CA ALA A 247 8.58 3.56 -0.82
C ALA A 247 9.31 4.45 0.19
N GLN A 248 9.48 5.71 -0.18
CA GLN A 248 9.81 6.76 0.78
C GLN A 248 8.52 7.21 1.45
N HIS A 249 8.54 7.21 2.78
CA HIS A 249 7.55 7.87 3.62
C HIS A 249 8.23 9.00 4.39
N ASP A 250 7.44 9.99 4.76
CA ASP A 250 7.83 11.02 5.69
C ASP A 250 6.90 10.91 6.90
N ALA A 251 7.48 10.67 8.07
CA ALA A 251 6.77 10.69 9.34
C ALA A 251 7.33 11.88 10.14
N ASP A 252 6.55 12.97 10.23
CA ASP A 252 6.93 14.20 10.93
C ASP A 252 8.29 14.81 10.50
N GLY A 253 8.63 14.71 9.20
CA GLY A 253 9.89 15.22 8.66
C GLY A 253 11.10 14.32 8.89
N ILE A 254 10.91 13.13 9.45
CA ILE A 254 11.91 12.06 9.47
C ILE A 254 11.68 11.16 8.25
N PRO A 255 12.70 10.96 7.40
CA PRO A 255 12.57 10.07 6.26
C PRO A 255 12.48 8.61 6.75
N VAL A 256 11.46 7.88 6.31
CA VAL A 256 11.27 6.46 6.57
C VAL A 256 11.29 5.70 5.25
N THR A 257 12.15 4.70 5.13
CA THR A 257 12.14 3.80 3.97
C THR A 257 11.35 2.55 4.32
N ARG A 258 10.20 2.36 3.67
CA ARG A 258 9.43 1.12 3.77
C ARG A 258 9.89 0.14 2.72
N VAL A 259 10.19 -1.09 3.12
CA VAL A 259 10.44 -2.22 2.23
C VAL A 259 9.38 -3.29 2.49
N VAL A 260 8.70 -3.73 1.44
CA VAL A 260 7.64 -4.74 1.50
C VAL A 260 8.04 -5.94 0.67
N LEU A 261 8.07 -7.13 1.27
CA LEU A 261 8.20 -8.40 0.56
C LEU A 261 6.80 -8.97 0.36
N ASP A 262 6.34 -9.01 -0.88
CA ASP A 262 5.03 -9.57 -1.25
C ASP A 262 5.17 -11.11 -1.35
N LEU A 263 4.50 -11.85 -0.48
CA LEU A 263 4.59 -13.31 -0.38
C LEU A 263 3.54 -14.01 -1.26
N SER A 264 3.86 -15.21 -1.72
CA SER A 264 2.93 -16.11 -2.41
C SER A 264 1.94 -16.80 -1.46
N GLY A 265 2.22 -16.77 -0.16
CA GLY A 265 1.45 -17.38 0.92
C GLY A 265 2.16 -17.19 2.26
N LYS A 266 1.47 -17.51 3.36
CA LYS A 266 2.00 -17.38 4.72
C LYS A 266 3.28 -18.21 4.90
N ARG A 267 4.32 -17.61 5.47
CA ARG A 267 5.58 -18.31 5.77
C ARG A 267 6.22 -17.83 7.06
N GLY A 268 6.87 -18.77 7.75
CA GLY A 268 7.78 -18.47 8.85
C GLY A 268 9.04 -17.77 8.33
N TYR A 269 9.51 -16.76 9.06
CA TYR A 269 10.74 -16.06 8.77
C TYR A 269 11.40 -15.54 10.04
N THR A 270 12.69 -15.25 9.93
CA THR A 270 13.46 -14.54 10.94
C THR A 270 14.09 -13.28 10.36
N ILE A 271 14.19 -12.25 11.18
CA ILE A 271 14.86 -10.99 10.82
C ILE A 271 16.09 -10.82 11.71
N THR A 272 17.24 -10.62 11.08
CA THR A 272 18.50 -10.36 11.78
C THR A 272 19.23 -9.18 11.15
N GLN A 273 20.20 -8.62 11.85
CA GLN A 273 20.98 -7.49 11.38
C GLN A 273 22.48 -7.82 11.39
N SER A 274 23.23 -7.32 10.41
CA SER A 274 24.69 -7.44 10.39
C SER A 274 25.32 -6.72 11.59
N THR A 275 26.50 -7.15 12.00
CA THR A 275 27.23 -6.56 13.14
C THR A 275 27.54 -5.07 12.95
N ASP A 276 27.78 -4.63 11.72
CA ASP A 276 27.99 -3.21 11.36
C ASP A 276 26.67 -2.43 11.19
N LYS A 277 25.54 -3.10 11.38
CA LYS A 277 24.17 -2.60 11.23
C LYS A 277 23.79 -2.10 9.84
N LYS A 278 24.60 -2.38 8.81
CA LYS A 278 24.35 -1.90 7.44
C LYS A 278 23.45 -2.82 6.62
N LYS A 279 23.17 -4.03 7.12
CA LYS A 279 22.35 -5.02 6.42
C LYS A 279 21.27 -5.58 7.34
N ILE A 280 20.06 -5.71 6.81
CA ILE A 280 18.97 -6.48 7.41
C ILE A 280 18.79 -7.75 6.57
N PHE A 281 18.76 -8.91 7.23
CA PHE A 281 18.53 -10.21 6.61
C PHE A 281 17.14 -10.71 6.99
N ILE A 282 16.32 -11.01 6.00
CA ILE A 282 15.03 -11.66 6.16
C ILE A 282 15.18 -13.08 5.63
N THR A 283 15.16 -14.08 6.51
CA THR A 283 15.39 -15.48 6.16
C THR A 283 14.09 -16.27 6.31
N PHE A 284 13.59 -16.81 5.21
CA PHE A 284 12.39 -17.66 5.23
C PHE A 284 12.74 -19.10 5.57
N GLU A 285 11.94 -19.69 6.46
CA GLU A 285 12.13 -21.06 6.93
C GLU A 285 11.77 -22.06 5.82
N GLN A 286 12.58 -23.12 5.72
CA GLN A 286 12.25 -24.29 4.91
C GLN A 286 11.31 -25.16 5.73
N VAL A 287 10.21 -25.60 5.11
CA VAL A 287 9.17 -26.39 5.79
C VAL A 287 9.32 -27.85 5.41
N VAL A 288 9.06 -28.74 6.35
CA VAL A 288 9.04 -30.18 6.13
C VAL A 288 7.59 -30.67 6.13
N VAL A 289 7.12 -31.16 4.98
CA VAL A 289 5.84 -31.88 4.90
C VAL A 289 6.07 -33.32 5.35
N ASP A 290 5.44 -33.71 6.45
CA ASP A 290 5.60 -35.03 7.07
C ASP A 290 4.30 -35.82 7.20
N GLU A 291 3.15 -35.19 7.00
CA GLU A 291 1.85 -35.84 6.93
C GLU A 291 1.14 -35.54 5.62
N ILE A 292 0.54 -36.57 5.03
CA ILE A 292 -0.43 -36.43 3.94
C ILE A 292 -1.47 -37.53 4.03
N SER A 293 -2.74 -37.18 3.90
CA SER A 293 -3.82 -38.16 3.84
C SER A 293 -4.91 -37.71 2.88
N LEU A 294 -5.55 -38.68 2.24
CA LEU A 294 -6.68 -38.46 1.34
C LEU A 294 -7.73 -39.52 1.65
N ALA A 295 -8.92 -39.08 2.09
CA ALA A 295 -9.98 -39.98 2.52
C ALA A 295 -11.36 -39.37 2.31
N ASN A 296 -12.36 -40.23 2.07
CA ASN A 296 -13.75 -39.80 2.08
C ASN A 296 -14.29 -39.75 3.52
N ARG A 297 -14.92 -38.64 3.90
CA ARG A 297 -15.67 -38.48 5.15
C ARG A 297 -17.02 -37.86 4.85
N ASN A 298 -18.10 -38.59 5.14
CA ASN A 298 -19.49 -38.13 4.97
C ASN A 298 -19.81 -37.63 3.55
N GLY A 299 -19.30 -38.29 2.51
CA GLY A 299 -19.54 -37.88 1.13
C GLY A 299 -18.75 -36.65 0.71
N VAL A 300 -17.62 -36.35 1.38
CA VAL A 300 -16.63 -35.34 1.00
C VAL A 300 -15.27 -36.01 0.93
N ASP A 301 -14.55 -35.86 -0.18
CA ASP A 301 -13.16 -36.31 -0.27
C ASP A 301 -12.26 -35.23 0.33
N LYS A 302 -11.55 -35.57 1.40
CA LYS A 302 -10.72 -34.63 2.16
C LYS A 302 -9.24 -34.98 2.00
N LEU A 303 -8.47 -34.04 1.45
CA LEU A 303 -7.01 -34.02 1.49
C LEU A 303 -6.57 -33.26 2.75
N VAL A 304 -5.65 -33.84 3.50
CA VAL A 304 -4.94 -33.18 4.60
C VAL A 304 -3.45 -33.25 4.33
N VAL A 305 -2.75 -32.14 4.49
CA VAL A 305 -1.29 -32.03 4.36
C VAL A 305 -0.77 -31.37 5.62
N GLY A 306 0.08 -32.04 6.38
CA GLY A 306 0.70 -31.51 7.59
C GLY A 306 2.19 -31.27 7.41
N GLY A 307 2.70 -30.21 8.02
CA GLY A 307 4.12 -29.94 8.12
C GLY A 307 4.51 -29.30 9.45
N ASP A 308 5.82 -29.09 9.61
CA ASP A 308 6.43 -28.53 10.83
C ASP A 308 6.30 -27.00 10.98
N GLY A 309 5.60 -26.34 10.06
CA GLY A 309 5.36 -24.91 10.05
C GLY A 309 4.37 -24.48 8.95
N ALA A 310 4.17 -23.17 8.79
CA ALA A 310 3.25 -22.63 7.80
C ALA A 310 3.63 -23.09 6.37
N LEU A 311 2.74 -23.84 5.73
CA LEU A 311 2.97 -24.46 4.43
C LEU A 311 2.97 -23.44 3.29
N GLY A 312 2.32 -22.28 3.45
CA GLY A 312 2.18 -21.26 2.42
C GLY A 312 1.77 -21.86 1.07
N ALA A 313 0.80 -22.76 1.10
CA ALA A 313 0.38 -23.55 -0.04
C ALA A 313 -0.37 -22.69 -1.06
N LYS A 314 -0.09 -22.94 -2.34
CA LYS A 314 -0.81 -22.30 -3.45
C LYS A 314 -1.72 -23.33 -4.12
N VAL A 315 -3.03 -23.11 -4.01
CA VAL A 315 -4.03 -23.97 -4.66
C VAL A 315 -4.49 -23.34 -5.96
N SER A 316 -4.48 -24.10 -7.05
CA SER A 316 -4.93 -23.69 -8.39
C SER A 316 -5.65 -24.82 -9.12
N THR A 317 -6.26 -24.53 -10.27
CA THR A 317 -6.96 -25.52 -11.09
C THR A 317 -6.43 -25.56 -12.51
N LEU A 318 -6.48 -26.75 -13.13
CA LEU A 318 -6.33 -26.89 -14.59
C LEU A 318 -7.58 -27.54 -15.16
N SER A 319 -7.98 -27.12 -16.36
CA SER A 319 -9.02 -27.80 -17.14
C SER A 319 -8.41 -28.88 -18.06
N ASN A 320 -9.26 -29.82 -18.52
CA ASN A 320 -8.96 -30.82 -19.54
C ASN A 320 -7.71 -31.72 -19.28
N PRO A 321 -7.78 -32.71 -18.37
CA PRO A 321 -8.87 -32.99 -17.43
C PRO A 321 -8.86 -32.03 -16.24
N GLN A 322 -10.01 -31.91 -15.57
CA GLN A 322 -10.16 -31.04 -14.40
C GLN A 322 -9.25 -31.53 -13.26
N ARG A 323 -8.37 -30.64 -12.78
CA ARG A 323 -7.38 -30.93 -11.76
C ARG A 323 -7.34 -29.83 -10.73
N ILE A 324 -7.19 -30.20 -9.47
CA ILE A 324 -6.82 -29.31 -8.36
C ILE A 324 -5.33 -29.52 -8.09
N ILE A 325 -4.56 -28.45 -8.09
CA ILE A 325 -3.11 -28.45 -7.87
C ILE A 325 -2.80 -27.70 -6.59
N VAL A 326 -2.07 -28.36 -5.68
CA VAL A 326 -1.52 -27.72 -4.47
C VAL A 326 -0.01 -27.69 -4.61
N ASP A 327 0.57 -26.49 -4.63
CA ASP A 327 2.01 -26.25 -4.68
C ASP A 327 2.51 -25.72 -3.34
N ILE A 328 3.52 -26.38 -2.76
CA ILE A 328 4.21 -25.96 -1.54
C ILE A 328 5.66 -25.70 -1.91
N SER A 329 6.14 -24.47 -1.73
CA SER A 329 7.51 -24.05 -2.09
C SER A 329 8.48 -24.13 -0.91
N ASN A 330 9.79 -24.06 -1.18
CA ASN A 330 10.84 -24.12 -0.15
C ASN A 330 10.59 -25.24 0.88
N VAL A 331 10.45 -26.46 0.37
CA VAL A 331 9.92 -27.59 1.13
C VAL A 331 10.81 -28.81 1.01
N GLU A 332 10.92 -29.55 2.10
CA GLU A 332 11.33 -30.96 2.09
C GLU A 332 10.11 -31.85 2.36
N THR A 333 10.13 -33.08 1.86
CA THR A 333 9.01 -34.00 2.02
C THR A 333 9.47 -35.35 2.58
N LYS A 334 8.72 -35.84 3.56
CA LYS A 334 8.85 -37.20 4.13
C LYS A 334 7.68 -38.10 3.72
N VAL A 335 6.76 -37.59 2.90
CA VAL A 335 5.53 -38.28 2.52
C VAL A 335 5.68 -39.08 1.21
N PRO A 336 4.83 -40.10 0.94
CA PRO A 336 4.91 -40.89 -0.28
C PRO A 336 4.58 -40.08 -1.55
N ASN A 337 5.04 -40.59 -2.71
CA ASN A 337 4.79 -40.01 -4.04
C ASN A 337 3.42 -40.41 -4.64
N GLU A 338 2.67 -41.29 -3.98
CA GLU A 338 1.34 -41.72 -4.44
C GLU A 338 0.35 -41.73 -3.29
N LEU A 339 -0.89 -41.34 -3.58
CA LEU A 339 -2.03 -41.38 -2.68
C LEU A 339 -3.06 -42.36 -3.23
N SER A 340 -3.59 -43.23 -2.37
CA SER A 340 -4.69 -44.10 -2.75
C SER A 340 -5.97 -43.29 -2.95
N THR A 341 -6.64 -43.49 -4.09
CA THR A 341 -7.98 -42.96 -4.36
C THR A 341 -9.10 -43.95 -4.05
N THR A 342 -8.76 -45.10 -3.45
CA THR A 342 -9.74 -46.14 -3.10
C THR A 342 -10.76 -45.60 -2.08
N GLY A 343 -12.04 -45.68 -2.43
CA GLY A 343 -13.14 -45.26 -1.55
C GLY A 343 -13.49 -43.78 -1.61
N LEU A 344 -12.87 -43.02 -2.53
CA LEU A 344 -13.20 -41.62 -2.80
C LEU A 344 -14.43 -41.50 -3.73
N SER A 345 -15.12 -40.37 -3.66
CA SER A 345 -16.37 -40.12 -4.39
C SER A 345 -16.18 -39.24 -5.64
N TYR A 346 -15.19 -38.35 -5.65
CA TYR A 346 -15.01 -37.29 -6.64
C TYR A 346 -13.58 -37.18 -7.17
N VAL A 347 -12.59 -37.46 -6.34
CA VAL A 347 -11.18 -37.53 -6.77
C VAL A 347 -10.93 -38.85 -7.47
N THR A 348 -10.63 -38.80 -8.76
CA THR A 348 -10.47 -39.98 -9.62
C THR A 348 -9.03 -40.46 -9.71
N ALA A 349 -8.06 -39.54 -9.60
CA ALA A 349 -6.65 -39.85 -9.49
C ALA A 349 -5.95 -38.83 -8.58
N ALA A 350 -4.92 -39.25 -7.87
CA ALA A 350 -4.12 -38.38 -7.01
C ALA A 350 -2.64 -38.70 -7.20
N ARG A 351 -1.82 -37.65 -7.37
CA ARG A 351 -0.38 -37.76 -7.59
C ARG A 351 0.34 -36.75 -6.72
N THR A 352 1.48 -37.15 -6.17
CA THR A 352 2.33 -36.25 -5.39
C THR A 352 3.78 -36.36 -5.82
N GLY A 353 4.56 -35.31 -5.60
CA GLY A 353 5.99 -35.36 -5.85
C GLY A 353 6.63 -33.99 -5.94
N MET A 354 7.96 -33.98 -5.94
CA MET A 354 8.73 -32.77 -6.19
C MET A 354 8.54 -32.37 -7.66
N TYR A 355 7.81 -31.27 -7.91
CA TYR A 355 7.62 -30.70 -9.24
C TYR A 355 8.92 -30.13 -9.79
N ASN A 356 9.72 -29.54 -8.90
CA ASN A 356 11.10 -29.15 -9.13
C ASN A 356 11.88 -29.33 -7.81
N ALA A 357 13.18 -29.00 -7.79
CA ALA A 357 14.04 -29.21 -6.63
C ALA A 357 13.62 -28.50 -5.32
N SER A 358 12.66 -27.57 -5.37
CA SER A 358 12.21 -26.76 -4.21
C SER A 358 10.70 -26.71 -4.01
N THR A 359 9.91 -27.35 -4.88
CA THR A 359 8.44 -27.28 -4.85
C THR A 359 7.85 -28.68 -4.84
N PHE A 360 7.11 -29.01 -3.78
CA PHE A 360 6.27 -30.20 -3.69
C PHE A 360 4.90 -29.89 -4.28
N ARG A 361 4.42 -30.77 -5.16
CA ARG A 361 3.15 -30.63 -5.85
C ARG A 361 2.24 -31.82 -5.57
N ILE A 362 0.99 -31.53 -5.27
CA ILE A 362 -0.12 -32.49 -5.19
C ILE A 362 -1.06 -32.18 -6.35
N VAL A 363 -1.46 -33.20 -7.11
CA VAL A 363 -2.41 -33.09 -8.21
C VAL A 363 -3.56 -34.05 -7.97
N LEU A 364 -4.76 -33.52 -7.79
CA LEU A 364 -6.01 -34.29 -7.70
C LEU A 364 -6.76 -34.14 -9.03
N GLU A 365 -6.89 -35.21 -9.81
CA GLU A 365 -7.83 -35.28 -10.93
C GLU A 365 -9.25 -35.45 -10.37
N VAL A 366 -10.19 -34.62 -10.80
CA VAL A 366 -11.57 -34.61 -10.30
C VAL A 366 -12.56 -34.71 -11.46
N GLY A 367 -13.77 -35.22 -11.18
CA GLY A 367 -14.86 -35.22 -12.16
C GLY A 367 -15.31 -33.80 -12.52
N GLN A 368 -16.01 -33.66 -13.66
CA GLN A 368 -16.75 -32.43 -13.96
C GLN A 368 -17.80 -32.18 -12.87
N LEU A 369 -18.15 -30.91 -12.63
CA LEU A 369 -19.13 -30.52 -11.61
C LEU A 369 -18.70 -30.94 -10.18
N THR A 370 -17.43 -30.74 -9.87
CA THR A 370 -16.90 -30.90 -8.51
C THR A 370 -16.59 -29.53 -7.94
N ASP A 371 -17.03 -29.28 -6.71
CA ASP A 371 -16.70 -28.09 -5.92
C ASP A 371 -15.56 -28.43 -4.94
N PHE A 372 -14.76 -27.43 -4.59
CA PHE A 372 -13.71 -27.61 -3.60
C PHE A 372 -13.47 -26.35 -2.77
N SER A 373 -13.06 -26.55 -1.54
CA SER A 373 -12.62 -25.51 -0.60
C SER A 373 -11.34 -25.94 0.06
N TRP A 374 -10.56 -24.98 0.54
CA TRP A 374 -9.35 -25.28 1.30
C TRP A 374 -9.09 -24.20 2.33
N GLU A 375 -8.38 -24.59 3.37
CA GLU A 375 -7.89 -23.73 4.44
C GLU A 375 -6.49 -24.20 4.85
N GLU A 376 -5.69 -23.27 5.36
CA GLU A 376 -4.39 -23.57 5.95
C GLU A 376 -4.33 -22.91 7.33
N GLU A 377 -4.20 -23.73 8.38
CA GLU A 377 -4.13 -23.27 9.77
C GLU A 377 -3.14 -24.17 10.52
N ASP A 378 -2.35 -23.57 11.41
CA ASP A 378 -1.41 -24.29 12.29
C ASP A 378 -0.46 -25.30 11.60
N GLY A 379 -0.03 -24.99 10.36
CA GLY A 379 0.88 -25.85 9.58
C GLY A 379 0.20 -27.03 8.89
N GLU A 380 -1.13 -27.06 8.91
CA GLU A 380 -1.96 -28.05 8.21
C GLU A 380 -2.76 -27.36 7.09
N LEU A 381 -2.71 -27.92 5.87
CA LEU A 381 -3.66 -27.61 4.81
C LEU A 381 -4.75 -28.68 4.78
N THR A 382 -6.00 -28.24 4.92
CA THR A 382 -7.19 -29.05 4.66
C THR A 382 -7.78 -28.62 3.33
N LEU A 383 -8.03 -29.56 2.43
CA LEU A 383 -8.73 -29.35 1.16
C LEU A 383 -9.88 -30.36 1.02
N GLU A 384 -11.08 -29.85 0.83
CA GLU A 384 -12.31 -30.63 0.70
C GLU A 384 -12.83 -30.58 -0.73
N VAL A 385 -13.16 -31.75 -1.28
CA VAL A 385 -13.70 -31.95 -2.62
C VAL A 385 -15.07 -32.61 -2.50
N LYS A 386 -16.10 -31.98 -3.08
CA LYS A 386 -17.50 -32.40 -2.95
C LYS A 386 -18.28 -32.22 -4.25
N LYS A 387 -19.46 -32.83 -4.35
CA LYS A 387 -20.38 -32.54 -5.46
C LYS A 387 -20.78 -31.07 -5.40
N THR A 388 -20.72 -30.38 -6.54
CA THR A 388 -21.35 -29.07 -6.67
C THR A 388 -22.88 -29.17 -6.62
N THR A 389 -23.54 -28.06 -6.35
CA THR A 389 -24.99 -27.91 -6.50
C THR A 389 -25.42 -27.69 -7.94
N LEU A 390 -24.47 -27.38 -8.83
CA LEU A 390 -24.63 -27.25 -10.28
C LEU A 390 -24.94 -28.60 -10.95
N GLU A 391 -25.90 -28.63 -11.88
CA GLU A 391 -26.33 -29.85 -12.59
C GLU A 391 -26.67 -29.56 -14.06
N ASN A 392 -26.71 -30.59 -14.90
CA ASN A 392 -27.22 -30.52 -16.28
C ASN A 392 -26.56 -29.44 -17.16
N PHE A 393 -25.25 -29.25 -17.01
CA PHE A 393 -24.45 -28.48 -17.96
C PHE A 393 -23.00 -28.95 -17.99
N SER A 394 -22.29 -28.55 -19.04
CA SER A 394 -20.86 -28.80 -19.22
C SER A 394 -20.16 -27.57 -19.79
N TYR A 395 -18.84 -27.46 -19.58
CA TYR A 395 -18.04 -26.41 -20.17
C TYR A 395 -16.83 -27.00 -20.90
N ASP A 396 -16.71 -26.69 -22.20
CA ASP A 396 -15.54 -27.02 -22.99
C ASP A 396 -14.58 -25.82 -23.04
N SER A 397 -13.48 -25.93 -22.30
CA SER A 397 -12.46 -24.87 -22.23
C SER A 397 -11.63 -24.72 -23.51
N ALA A 398 -11.64 -25.69 -24.43
CA ALA A 398 -10.92 -25.57 -25.70
C ALA A 398 -11.68 -24.69 -26.70
N SER A 399 -13.01 -24.81 -26.73
CA SER A 399 -13.90 -24.02 -27.58
C SER A 399 -14.52 -22.79 -26.86
N ASN A 400 -14.34 -22.69 -25.54
CA ASN A 400 -15.00 -21.72 -24.66
C ASN A 400 -16.54 -21.74 -24.78
N VAL A 401 -17.12 -22.93 -24.77
CA VAL A 401 -18.58 -23.13 -24.88
C VAL A 401 -19.11 -23.71 -23.57
N LEU A 402 -20.10 -23.02 -22.99
CA LEU A 402 -20.94 -23.55 -21.91
C LEU A 402 -22.19 -24.17 -22.54
N THR A 403 -22.44 -25.45 -22.32
CA THR A 403 -23.63 -26.15 -22.81
C THR A 403 -24.55 -26.45 -21.65
N LEU A 404 -25.75 -25.88 -21.65
CA LEU A 404 -26.84 -26.23 -20.75
C LEU A 404 -27.66 -27.35 -21.39
N ASP A 405 -27.89 -28.45 -20.69
CA ASP A 405 -28.74 -29.53 -21.21
C ASP A 405 -30.20 -29.04 -21.30
N LYS A 406 -30.94 -29.52 -22.30
CA LYS A 406 -32.34 -29.11 -22.50
C LYS A 406 -33.30 -29.81 -21.53
N VAL A 407 -33.17 -29.52 -20.24
CA VAL A 407 -34.05 -30.03 -19.17
C VAL A 407 -35.44 -29.39 -19.26
N LYS A 408 -35.48 -28.11 -19.66
CA LYS A 408 -36.70 -27.35 -19.88
C LYS A 408 -36.49 -26.38 -21.04
N ALA A 409 -37.50 -26.26 -21.90
CA ALA A 409 -37.43 -25.37 -23.06
C ALA A 409 -37.49 -23.90 -22.63
N MET A 410 -36.65 -23.08 -23.26
CA MET A 410 -36.65 -21.62 -23.21
C MET A 410 -36.42 -21.04 -24.61
N ASP A 411 -36.94 -19.84 -24.83
CA ASP A 411 -36.58 -19.02 -25.97
C ASP A 411 -35.26 -18.31 -25.68
N VAL A 412 -34.27 -18.47 -26.56
CA VAL A 412 -32.96 -17.85 -26.39
C VAL A 412 -32.99 -16.35 -26.59
N ASP A 413 -33.98 -15.83 -27.33
CA ASP A 413 -34.16 -14.41 -27.58
C ASP A 413 -34.66 -13.66 -26.32
N ASP A 414 -35.27 -14.38 -25.37
CA ASP A 414 -35.72 -13.83 -24.08
C ASP A 414 -34.60 -13.76 -23.02
N ILE A 415 -33.39 -14.23 -23.33
CA ILE A 415 -32.25 -14.18 -22.41
C ILE A 415 -31.71 -12.75 -22.35
N ALA A 416 -31.89 -12.09 -21.21
CA ALA A 416 -31.38 -10.74 -21.02
C ALA A 416 -29.85 -10.76 -20.82
N LYS A 417 -29.17 -9.90 -21.57
CA LYS A 417 -27.73 -9.73 -21.59
C LYS A 417 -27.34 -8.48 -20.79
N ASN A 418 -26.40 -8.60 -19.86
CA ASN A 418 -25.90 -7.49 -19.06
C ASN A 418 -24.37 -7.51 -19.03
N ASP A 419 -23.75 -6.60 -19.79
CA ASP A 419 -22.30 -6.42 -19.83
C ASP A 419 -21.83 -5.55 -18.66
N GLN A 420 -20.93 -6.08 -17.83
CA GLN A 420 -20.31 -5.40 -16.70
C GLN A 420 -18.78 -5.55 -16.80
N HIS A 421 -18.22 -5.41 -18.02
CA HIS A 421 -16.80 -5.61 -18.31
C HIS A 421 -15.84 -4.81 -17.40
N THR A 422 -16.17 -3.56 -17.06
CA THR A 422 -15.40 -2.72 -16.13
C THR A 422 -15.35 -3.30 -14.71
N LYS A 423 -16.30 -4.16 -14.33
CA LYS A 423 -16.35 -4.92 -13.07
C LYS A 423 -15.85 -6.36 -13.23
N GLY A 424 -15.38 -6.75 -14.42
CA GLY A 424 -14.80 -8.05 -14.68
C GLY A 424 -15.80 -9.19 -14.87
N TYR A 425 -17.06 -8.92 -15.20
CA TYR A 425 -18.03 -9.99 -15.46
C TYR A 425 -19.08 -9.65 -16.53
N TYR A 426 -19.79 -10.68 -17.01
CA TYR A 426 -20.94 -10.59 -17.90
C TYR A 426 -22.06 -11.48 -17.39
N GLU A 427 -23.31 -11.05 -17.49
CA GLU A 427 -24.48 -11.82 -17.03
C GLU A 427 -25.45 -12.15 -18.15
N LEU A 428 -25.91 -13.40 -18.14
CA LEU A 428 -27.08 -13.88 -18.86
C LEU A 428 -28.17 -14.18 -17.85
N THR A 429 -29.29 -13.45 -17.94
CA THR A 429 -30.48 -13.72 -17.12
C THR A 429 -31.48 -14.52 -17.95
N LEU A 430 -31.69 -15.77 -17.56
CA LEU A 430 -32.64 -16.67 -18.21
C LEU A 430 -34.07 -16.15 -18.03
N PRO A 431 -35.02 -16.50 -18.93
CA PRO A 431 -36.37 -15.94 -18.92
C PRO A 431 -37.15 -16.19 -17.62
N GLU A 432 -36.82 -17.26 -16.91
CA GLU A 432 -37.45 -17.68 -15.66
C GLU A 432 -36.45 -18.39 -14.74
N ASN A 433 -36.94 -19.00 -13.65
CA ASN A 433 -36.11 -19.74 -12.71
C ASN A 433 -35.87 -21.17 -13.19
N PHE A 434 -34.59 -21.51 -13.37
CA PHE A 434 -34.05 -22.81 -13.73
C PHE A 434 -33.15 -23.41 -12.63
N GLU A 435 -33.18 -22.91 -11.40
CA GLU A 435 -32.35 -23.42 -10.29
C GLU A 435 -32.58 -24.92 -10.04
N SER A 436 -33.80 -25.43 -10.20
CA SER A 436 -34.09 -26.87 -10.10
C SER A 436 -33.54 -27.69 -11.28
N SER A 437 -33.16 -27.05 -12.38
CA SER A 437 -32.58 -27.68 -13.56
C SER A 437 -31.07 -27.56 -13.61
N TYR A 438 -30.51 -26.38 -13.32
CA TYR A 438 -29.07 -26.12 -13.44
C TYR A 438 -28.36 -25.95 -12.09
N GLY A 439 -29.11 -25.98 -11.00
CA GLY A 439 -28.59 -25.75 -9.67
C GLY A 439 -28.22 -24.29 -9.41
N TYR A 440 -27.36 -24.12 -8.42
CA TYR A 440 -26.70 -22.86 -8.07
C TYR A 440 -25.23 -23.14 -7.77
N GLY A 441 -24.38 -22.13 -7.66
CA GLY A 441 -22.97 -22.29 -7.27
C GLY A 441 -22.01 -21.77 -8.33
N THR A 442 -20.73 -22.12 -8.19
CA THR A 442 -19.66 -21.61 -9.06
C THR A 442 -18.84 -22.75 -9.65
N LEU A 443 -18.68 -22.77 -10.96
CA LEU A 443 -17.74 -23.61 -11.68
C LEU A 443 -16.44 -22.83 -11.91
N LYS A 444 -15.35 -23.31 -11.32
CA LYS A 444 -14.01 -22.73 -11.53
C LYS A 444 -13.45 -23.18 -12.89
N ILE A 445 -13.02 -22.22 -13.71
CA ILE A 445 -12.44 -22.46 -15.05
C ILE A 445 -10.96 -22.13 -15.06
N GLY A 446 -10.60 -20.90 -14.69
CA GLY A 446 -9.22 -20.45 -14.48
C GLY A 446 -8.37 -20.38 -15.75
N ASN A 447 -8.95 -20.01 -16.90
CA ASN A 447 -8.21 -19.85 -18.16
C ASN A 447 -8.07 -18.36 -18.55
N ASP A 448 -7.37 -18.07 -19.66
CA ASP A 448 -7.07 -16.69 -20.09
C ASP A 448 -8.31 -15.87 -20.53
N VAL A 449 -9.48 -16.51 -20.66
CA VAL A 449 -10.73 -15.89 -21.11
C VAL A 449 -11.72 -15.77 -19.94
N ILE A 450 -11.98 -16.87 -19.24
CA ILE A 450 -12.94 -16.99 -18.15
C ILE A 450 -12.23 -17.49 -16.89
N ASP A 451 -12.43 -16.77 -15.79
CA ASP A 451 -11.99 -17.21 -14.47
C ASP A 451 -12.97 -18.23 -13.88
N ASN A 452 -14.25 -17.89 -13.83
CA ASN A 452 -15.28 -18.77 -13.32
C ASN A 452 -16.66 -18.45 -13.89
N ILE A 453 -17.57 -19.42 -13.79
CA ILE A 453 -18.97 -19.30 -14.19
C ILE A 453 -19.81 -19.57 -12.96
N SER A 454 -20.66 -18.64 -12.54
CA SER A 454 -21.57 -18.84 -11.41
C SER A 454 -23.03 -18.84 -11.86
N ILE A 455 -23.81 -19.78 -11.36
CA ILE A 455 -25.27 -19.83 -11.52
C ILE A 455 -25.91 -19.45 -10.19
N SER A 456 -26.85 -18.52 -10.24
CA SER A 456 -27.58 -18.01 -9.07
C SER A 456 -29.00 -17.64 -9.45
N SER A 457 -29.81 -17.25 -8.47
CA SER A 457 -31.17 -16.78 -8.66
C SER A 457 -31.29 -15.32 -8.20
N THR A 458 -31.83 -14.45 -9.06
CA THR A 458 -32.17 -13.06 -8.73
C THR A 458 -33.68 -12.89 -8.91
N GLY A 459 -34.41 -12.78 -7.80
CA GLY A 459 -35.88 -12.78 -7.82
C GLY A 459 -36.42 -14.13 -8.32
N SER A 460 -37.17 -14.11 -9.43
CA SER A 460 -37.76 -15.30 -10.06
C SER A 460 -37.03 -15.77 -11.32
N LYS A 461 -35.77 -15.36 -11.51
CA LYS A 461 -34.98 -15.68 -12.70
C LYS A 461 -33.61 -16.25 -12.33
N THR A 462 -33.12 -17.18 -13.15
CA THR A 462 -31.75 -17.68 -13.04
C THR A 462 -30.77 -16.74 -13.75
N VAL A 463 -29.65 -16.46 -13.11
CA VAL A 463 -28.56 -15.64 -13.64
C VAL A 463 -27.32 -16.50 -13.77
N ILE A 464 -26.76 -16.54 -14.98
CA ILE A 464 -25.45 -17.13 -15.28
C ILE A 464 -24.47 -15.96 -15.41
N ARG A 465 -23.53 -15.86 -14.48
CA ARG A 465 -22.48 -14.85 -14.49
C ARG A 465 -21.16 -15.47 -14.90
N PHE A 466 -20.50 -14.86 -15.87
CA PHE A 466 -19.17 -15.20 -16.34
C PHE A 466 -18.19 -14.17 -15.80
N ALA A 467 -17.36 -14.56 -14.82
CA ALA A 467 -16.21 -13.77 -14.41
C ALA A 467 -15.13 -13.89 -15.48
N GLN A 468 -14.75 -12.77 -16.09
CA GLN A 468 -13.96 -12.73 -17.32
C GLN A 468 -12.55 -12.18 -17.08
N ASN A 469 -11.55 -12.89 -17.60
CA ASN A 469 -10.15 -12.45 -17.67
C ASN A 469 -9.85 -11.64 -18.95
N ARG A 470 -10.76 -11.70 -19.93
CA ARG A 470 -10.75 -10.92 -21.17
C ARG A 470 -12.17 -10.47 -21.48
N TYR A 471 -12.36 -9.20 -21.84
CA TYR A 471 -13.66 -8.70 -22.32
C TYR A 471 -14.16 -9.58 -23.48
N SER A 472 -15.39 -10.08 -23.37
CA SER A 472 -15.94 -11.08 -24.28
C SER A 472 -17.42 -10.83 -24.56
N GLU A 473 -17.89 -11.35 -25.70
CA GLU A 473 -19.29 -11.37 -26.10
C GLU A 473 -19.87 -12.78 -25.99
N TYR A 474 -21.20 -12.86 -25.85
CA TYR A 474 -21.90 -14.11 -25.57
C TYR A 474 -23.00 -14.36 -26.60
N VAL A 475 -22.81 -15.41 -27.40
CA VAL A 475 -23.77 -15.86 -28.42
C VAL A 475 -24.44 -17.14 -27.90
N VAL A 476 -25.77 -17.11 -27.79
CA VAL A 476 -26.55 -18.25 -27.29
C VAL A 476 -27.25 -18.90 -28.48
N ASN A 477 -27.01 -20.19 -28.67
CA ASN A 477 -27.62 -20.99 -29.72
C ASN A 477 -28.45 -22.13 -29.11
N GLU A 478 -29.65 -22.36 -29.63
CA GLU A 478 -30.42 -23.55 -29.29
C GLU A 478 -30.00 -24.72 -30.19
N THR A 479 -29.85 -25.90 -29.57
CA THR A 479 -29.61 -27.17 -30.26
C THR A 479 -30.73 -28.16 -29.95
N ASN A 480 -30.69 -29.34 -30.57
CA ASN A 480 -31.62 -30.41 -30.26
C ASN A 480 -31.53 -30.86 -28.79
N ASN A 481 -30.35 -30.79 -28.18
CA ASN A 481 -30.05 -31.40 -26.89
C ASN A 481 -29.78 -30.38 -25.77
N GLY A 482 -29.69 -29.08 -26.08
CA GLY A 482 -29.28 -28.07 -25.11
C GLY A 482 -29.19 -26.66 -25.68
N TYR A 483 -28.66 -25.77 -24.86
CA TYR A 483 -28.35 -24.37 -25.19
C TYR A 483 -26.85 -24.17 -25.09
N GLU A 484 -26.22 -23.79 -26.20
CA GLU A 484 -24.79 -23.51 -26.24
C GLU A 484 -24.56 -22.01 -26.11
N ILE A 485 -23.80 -21.62 -25.09
CA ILE A 485 -23.36 -20.25 -24.84
C ILE A 485 -21.90 -20.17 -25.24
N HIS A 486 -21.65 -19.54 -26.38
CA HIS A 486 -20.33 -19.36 -26.97
C HIS A 486 -19.70 -18.07 -26.45
N VAL A 487 -18.56 -18.18 -25.76
CA VAL A 487 -17.77 -17.01 -25.32
C VAL A 487 -16.84 -16.59 -26.45
N LYS A 488 -17.13 -15.44 -27.05
CA LYS A 488 -16.46 -14.93 -28.25
C LYS A 488 -15.58 -13.73 -27.94
N ASN A 489 -14.47 -13.61 -28.66
CA ASN A 489 -13.76 -12.34 -28.72
C ASN A 489 -14.70 -11.30 -29.35
N PRO A 490 -14.76 -10.05 -28.86
CA PRO A 490 -15.62 -9.03 -29.45
C PRO A 490 -15.37 -8.81 -30.94
N LYS A 491 -14.13 -9.02 -31.42
CA LYS A 491 -13.77 -8.93 -32.84
C LYS A 491 -14.35 -10.07 -33.70
N GLU A 492 -14.84 -11.15 -33.10
CA GLU A 492 -15.57 -12.20 -33.82
C GLU A 492 -17.05 -11.86 -33.99
N VAL A 493 -17.57 -10.87 -33.24
CA VAL A 493 -19.00 -10.51 -33.20
C VAL A 493 -19.26 -9.17 -33.90
N TYR A 494 -18.39 -8.20 -33.71
CA TYR A 494 -18.49 -6.87 -34.30
C TYR A 494 -17.39 -6.62 -35.31
N ASP A 495 -17.69 -5.88 -36.37
CA ASP A 495 -16.72 -5.49 -37.40
C ASP A 495 -15.77 -4.38 -36.92
N LYS A 496 -16.24 -3.54 -35.98
CA LYS A 496 -15.52 -2.38 -35.43
C LYS A 496 -15.58 -2.40 -33.91
N VAL A 497 -14.44 -2.47 -33.23
CA VAL A 497 -14.34 -2.43 -31.77
C VAL A 497 -13.40 -1.34 -31.30
N VAL A 498 -13.87 -0.45 -30.43
CA VAL A 498 -13.05 0.61 -29.81
C VAL A 498 -12.89 0.33 -28.32
N LEU A 499 -11.65 0.44 -27.84
CA LEU A 499 -11.40 0.62 -26.41
C LEU A 499 -11.25 2.10 -26.10
N LEU A 500 -12.22 2.64 -25.36
CA LEU A 500 -12.19 4.00 -24.86
C LEU A 500 -11.59 4.03 -23.46
N ASP A 501 -10.48 4.74 -23.32
CA ASP A 501 -9.74 4.83 -22.07
C ASP A 501 -9.95 6.18 -21.38
N ALA A 502 -10.53 6.14 -20.18
CA ALA A 502 -10.59 7.31 -19.31
C ALA A 502 -9.33 7.35 -18.44
N GLY A 503 -8.43 8.30 -18.68
CA GLY A 503 -7.15 8.42 -18.00
C GLY A 503 -7.26 8.45 -16.47
N HIS A 504 -6.23 7.96 -15.77
CA HIS A 504 -6.14 7.98 -14.30
C HIS A 504 -7.29 7.23 -13.58
N GLY A 505 -7.66 7.67 -12.38
CA GLY A 505 -8.75 7.12 -11.56
C GLY A 505 -8.29 6.59 -10.20
N GLY A 506 -9.23 6.44 -9.27
CA GLY A 506 -8.98 6.01 -7.89
C GLY A 506 -8.01 6.96 -7.17
N ASN A 507 -6.93 6.40 -6.61
CA ASN A 507 -5.90 7.16 -5.90
C ASN A 507 -4.96 7.95 -6.81
N ASP A 508 -5.04 7.80 -8.13
CA ASP A 508 -4.32 8.67 -9.06
C ASP A 508 -5.27 9.76 -9.58
N PRO A 509 -5.12 11.01 -9.10
CA PRO A 509 -5.94 12.11 -9.56
C PRO A 509 -5.60 12.57 -10.98
N GLY A 510 -4.42 12.19 -11.50
CA GLY A 510 -3.79 12.85 -12.64
C GLY A 510 -3.45 14.31 -12.34
N ALA A 511 -3.38 15.12 -13.39
CA ALA A 511 -3.20 16.55 -13.29
C ALA A 511 -4.31 17.21 -12.47
N SER A 512 -3.92 18.19 -11.66
CA SER A 512 -4.85 19.06 -10.91
C SER A 512 -4.46 20.51 -11.09
N GLY A 513 -5.45 21.38 -11.24
CA GLY A 513 -5.22 22.81 -11.46
C GLY A 513 -6.53 23.57 -11.60
N ASN A 514 -6.57 24.82 -11.10
CA ASN A 514 -7.75 25.69 -11.19
C ASN A 514 -9.07 25.03 -10.70
N GLY A 515 -8.98 24.18 -9.68
CA GLY A 515 -10.14 23.46 -9.10
C GLY A 515 -10.59 22.23 -9.89
N LEU A 516 -9.89 21.86 -10.97
CA LEU A 516 -10.15 20.66 -11.77
C LEU A 516 -9.22 19.52 -11.37
N ILE A 517 -9.73 18.30 -11.53
CA ILE A 517 -9.00 17.04 -11.29
C ILE A 517 -9.19 16.15 -12.53
N GLU A 518 -8.08 15.69 -13.11
CA GLU A 518 -8.07 15.06 -14.44
C GLU A 518 -8.92 13.79 -14.47
N LYS A 519 -8.79 12.91 -13.48
CA LYS A 519 -9.57 11.66 -13.43
C LYS A 519 -11.09 11.87 -13.52
N ASN A 520 -11.60 13.00 -13.01
CA ASN A 520 -13.03 13.30 -13.01
C ASN A 520 -13.48 13.74 -14.41
N LEU A 521 -12.68 14.61 -15.04
CA LEU A 521 -12.96 15.17 -16.36
C LEU A 521 -12.80 14.14 -17.47
N THR A 522 -11.76 13.31 -17.39
CA THR A 522 -11.54 12.19 -18.33
C THR A 522 -12.71 11.21 -18.28
N LEU A 523 -13.20 10.86 -17.09
CA LEU A 523 -14.38 10.00 -16.94
C LEU A 523 -15.64 10.66 -17.53
N ALA A 524 -15.89 11.92 -17.18
CA ALA A 524 -17.07 12.65 -17.63
C ALA A 524 -17.12 12.76 -19.16
N VAL A 525 -15.99 13.06 -19.80
CA VAL A 525 -15.91 13.13 -21.27
C VAL A 525 -16.02 11.74 -21.88
N ALA A 526 -15.35 10.71 -21.33
CA ALA A 526 -15.40 9.36 -21.88
C ALA A 526 -16.83 8.76 -21.85
N LEU A 527 -17.58 8.95 -20.76
CA LEU A 527 -18.98 8.52 -20.67
C LEU A 527 -19.86 9.20 -21.73
N LYS A 528 -19.62 10.47 -22.03
CA LYS A 528 -20.32 11.18 -23.11
C LYS A 528 -19.95 10.64 -24.50
N VAL A 529 -18.66 10.35 -24.73
CA VAL A 529 -18.21 9.74 -26.00
C VAL A 529 -18.88 8.38 -26.20
N GLN A 530 -18.92 7.54 -25.16
CA GLN A 530 -19.61 6.25 -25.21
C GLN A 530 -21.10 6.43 -25.58
N ALA A 531 -21.80 7.37 -24.92
CA ALA A 531 -23.20 7.64 -25.20
C ALA A 531 -23.46 8.10 -26.65
N TYR A 532 -22.54 8.86 -27.26
CA TYR A 532 -22.67 9.23 -28.68
C TYR A 532 -22.49 8.06 -29.64
N LEU A 533 -21.74 7.04 -29.25
CA LEU A 533 -21.43 5.87 -30.09
C LEU A 533 -22.36 4.67 -29.82
N GLU A 534 -23.27 4.76 -28.84
CA GLU A 534 -24.11 3.64 -28.39
C GLU A 534 -25.02 3.08 -29.50
N ASP A 535 -25.54 3.96 -30.37
CA ASP A 535 -26.40 3.60 -31.51
C ASP A 535 -25.62 3.41 -32.83
N SER A 536 -24.28 3.44 -32.79
CA SER A 536 -23.43 3.25 -33.97
C SER A 536 -23.19 1.76 -34.26
N ASP A 537 -22.58 1.46 -35.41
CA ASP A 537 -22.09 0.11 -35.72
C ASP A 537 -20.75 -0.23 -35.04
N ILE A 538 -20.27 0.65 -34.14
CA ILE A 538 -19.01 0.52 -33.41
C ILE A 538 -19.29 0.04 -32.00
N LYS A 539 -18.74 -1.12 -31.62
CA LYS A 539 -18.78 -1.58 -30.24
C LYS A 539 -17.73 -0.84 -29.41
N VAL A 540 -18.17 -0.11 -28.39
CA VAL A 540 -17.29 0.59 -27.44
C VAL A 540 -17.19 -0.16 -26.12
N TYR A 541 -15.97 -0.49 -25.70
CA TYR A 541 -15.65 -0.92 -24.33
C TYR A 541 -14.91 0.20 -23.61
N MET A 542 -15.13 0.33 -22.29
CA MET A 542 -14.39 1.27 -21.45
C MET A 542 -13.35 0.57 -20.60
N THR A 543 -12.24 1.26 -20.33
CA THR A 543 -11.28 0.79 -19.30
C THR A 543 -11.81 1.02 -17.88
N ARG A 544 -12.65 2.04 -17.69
CA ARG A 544 -13.41 2.31 -16.46
C ARG A 544 -14.64 3.16 -16.76
N ASP A 545 -15.71 2.93 -16.02
CA ASP A 545 -16.98 3.68 -16.04
C ASP A 545 -17.27 4.39 -14.70
N SER A 546 -16.32 4.31 -13.78
CA SER A 546 -16.38 4.81 -12.41
C SER A 546 -15.00 5.28 -11.95
N ASP A 547 -14.89 5.79 -10.71
CA ASP A 547 -13.62 6.28 -10.15
C ASP A 547 -12.73 5.13 -9.65
N THR A 548 -12.29 4.27 -10.57
CA THR A 548 -11.37 3.15 -10.33
C THR A 548 -10.06 3.37 -11.09
N ARG A 549 -8.97 2.73 -10.66
CA ARG A 549 -7.66 2.83 -11.31
C ARG A 549 -7.29 1.56 -12.09
N PRO A 550 -7.55 1.51 -13.41
CA PRO A 550 -6.93 0.50 -14.26
C PRO A 550 -5.42 0.73 -14.39
N GLU A 551 -4.61 -0.33 -14.26
CA GLU A 551 -3.16 -0.28 -14.51
C GLU A 551 -2.86 -0.02 -15.99
N ASN A 552 -1.81 0.74 -16.29
CA ASN A 552 -1.44 1.08 -17.67
C ASN A 552 -1.10 -0.17 -18.53
N SER A 553 -0.49 -1.18 -17.91
CA SER A 553 -0.23 -2.49 -18.53
C SER A 553 -1.52 -3.20 -18.92
N LEU A 554 -2.53 -3.17 -18.04
CA LEU A 554 -3.84 -3.77 -18.27
C LEU A 554 -4.59 -3.03 -19.38
N ARG A 555 -4.58 -1.70 -19.40
CA ARG A 555 -5.20 -0.89 -20.47
C ARG A 555 -4.70 -1.31 -21.86
N ALA A 556 -3.37 -1.36 -22.04
CA ALA A 556 -2.75 -1.78 -23.31
C ALA A 556 -3.01 -3.26 -23.63
N LYS A 557 -2.95 -4.15 -22.62
CA LYS A 557 -3.27 -5.57 -22.78
C LYS A 557 -4.72 -5.75 -23.29
N THR A 558 -5.67 -5.04 -22.69
CA THR A 558 -7.09 -5.09 -23.08
C THR A 558 -7.25 -4.64 -24.53
N ALA A 559 -6.62 -3.52 -24.93
CA ALA A 559 -6.68 -3.04 -26.31
C ALA A 559 -6.20 -4.11 -27.30
N ASN A 560 -5.06 -4.74 -27.01
CA ASN A 560 -4.49 -5.81 -27.85
C ASN A 560 -5.38 -7.04 -27.94
N GLN A 561 -6.12 -7.34 -26.87
CA GLN A 561 -6.97 -8.53 -26.82
C GLN A 561 -8.28 -8.35 -27.59
N ILE A 562 -8.86 -7.14 -27.61
CA ILE A 562 -10.27 -6.97 -28.02
C ILE A 562 -10.54 -5.84 -29.01
N ALA A 563 -9.64 -4.88 -29.20
CA ALA A 563 -9.94 -3.66 -29.94
C ALA A 563 -9.35 -3.64 -31.35
N ASP A 564 -9.92 -2.76 -32.17
CA ASP A 564 -9.41 -2.31 -33.47
C ASP A 564 -8.74 -0.92 -33.34
N LEU A 565 -9.17 -0.10 -32.39
CA LEU A 565 -8.59 1.20 -32.04
C LEU A 565 -8.65 1.43 -30.53
N MET A 566 -7.63 2.06 -29.97
CA MET A 566 -7.64 2.59 -28.61
C MET A 566 -7.58 4.11 -28.62
N VAL A 567 -8.49 4.75 -27.88
CA VAL A 567 -8.50 6.22 -27.67
C VAL A 567 -8.44 6.50 -26.17
N ALA A 568 -7.33 7.05 -25.70
CA ALA A 568 -7.18 7.51 -24.31
C ALA A 568 -7.46 9.01 -24.19
N ILE A 569 -8.25 9.39 -23.19
CA ILE A 569 -8.62 10.78 -22.91
C ILE A 569 -7.89 11.24 -21.65
N HIS A 570 -7.14 12.34 -21.79
CA HIS A 570 -6.30 12.97 -20.77
C HIS A 570 -6.39 14.50 -20.84
N PHE A 571 -5.87 15.16 -19.82
CA PHE A 571 -5.70 16.61 -19.78
C PHE A 571 -4.35 16.99 -19.21
N ASN A 572 -3.70 17.95 -19.87
CA ASN A 572 -2.32 18.28 -19.62
C ASN A 572 -2.18 19.22 -18.41
N SER A 573 -0.97 19.35 -17.89
CA SER A 573 -0.59 20.38 -16.94
C SER A 573 0.90 20.69 -17.05
N ALA A 574 1.25 21.97 -16.98
CA ALA A 574 2.64 22.42 -16.94
C ALA A 574 3.10 22.75 -15.51
N GLY A 575 2.50 22.10 -14.50
CA GLY A 575 2.79 22.34 -13.09
C GLY A 575 2.47 23.78 -12.70
N THR A 576 3.48 24.51 -12.19
CA THR A 576 3.33 25.91 -11.80
C THR A 576 3.30 26.88 -12.98
N ALA A 577 3.62 26.42 -14.21
CA ALA A 577 3.55 27.27 -15.39
C ALA A 577 2.10 27.38 -15.90
N THR A 578 1.60 28.62 -15.95
CA THR A 578 0.20 28.91 -16.28
C THR A 578 -0.02 29.36 -17.73
N THR A 579 1.04 29.47 -18.53
CA THR A 579 0.97 30.00 -19.91
C THR A 579 0.75 28.92 -20.98
N ALA A 580 1.20 27.68 -20.73
CA ALA A 580 1.02 26.56 -21.66
C ALA A 580 -0.48 26.24 -21.80
N ASN A 581 -0.99 26.22 -23.02
CA ASN A 581 -2.40 25.96 -23.34
C ASN A 581 -2.52 25.23 -24.68
N GLY A 582 -3.71 24.69 -24.94
CA GLY A 582 -4.08 24.04 -26.19
C GLY A 582 -4.21 22.54 -26.13
N THR A 583 -4.59 21.95 -27.25
CA THR A 583 -4.82 20.51 -27.42
C THR A 583 -3.68 19.88 -28.19
N GLU A 584 -3.20 18.71 -27.74
CA GLU A 584 -2.28 17.84 -28.48
C GLU A 584 -2.80 16.40 -28.49
N THR A 585 -2.43 15.64 -29.53
CA THR A 585 -2.76 14.22 -29.62
C THR A 585 -1.47 13.41 -29.76
N LEU A 586 -1.24 12.53 -28.81
CA LEU A 586 -0.04 11.73 -28.70
C LEU A 586 -0.25 10.37 -29.36
N TYR A 587 0.78 9.85 -30.00
CA TYR A 587 0.75 8.54 -30.66
C TYR A 587 2.11 7.86 -30.59
N GLN A 588 2.16 6.58 -30.94
CA GLN A 588 3.39 5.85 -31.17
C GLN A 588 3.30 5.12 -32.52
N VAL A 589 4.41 5.07 -33.26
CA VAL A 589 4.49 4.30 -34.49
C VAL A 589 4.94 2.89 -34.15
N HIS A 590 4.17 1.89 -34.61
CA HIS A 590 4.50 0.48 -34.45
C HIS A 590 4.94 -0.14 -35.78
N SER A 591 5.63 -1.28 -35.71
CA SER A 591 6.09 -2.00 -36.91
C SER A 591 4.93 -2.48 -37.81
N ASN A 592 3.73 -2.60 -37.26
CA ASN A 592 2.52 -3.01 -37.98
C ASN A 592 1.67 -1.83 -38.50
N ASP A 593 2.10 -0.58 -38.32
CA ASP A 593 1.49 0.61 -38.94
C ASP A 593 1.84 0.66 -40.45
N ASN A 594 1.27 -0.28 -41.21
CA ASN A 594 1.35 -0.25 -42.67
C ASN A 594 0.30 0.72 -43.23
N GLY A 595 0.68 1.55 -44.21
CA GLY A 595 -0.19 2.59 -44.77
C GLY A 595 -1.44 2.10 -45.52
N SER A 596 -1.70 0.78 -45.55
CA SER A 596 -2.93 0.17 -46.09
C SER A 596 -4.08 0.07 -45.08
N LYS A 597 -3.83 0.34 -43.79
CA LYS A 597 -4.81 0.27 -42.70
C LYS A 597 -4.77 1.55 -41.87
N LEU A 598 -5.71 1.70 -40.93
CA LEU A 598 -5.63 2.75 -39.92
C LEU A 598 -4.30 2.61 -39.16
N THR A 599 -3.55 3.70 -39.02
CA THR A 599 -2.31 3.75 -38.24
C THR A 599 -2.48 4.72 -37.08
N SER A 600 -1.69 4.57 -36.01
CA SER A 600 -1.73 5.49 -34.87
C SER A 600 -1.49 6.95 -35.26
N LEU A 601 -0.57 7.20 -36.21
CA LEU A 601 -0.34 8.56 -36.73
C LEU A 601 -1.58 9.12 -37.42
N LYS A 602 -2.21 8.33 -38.30
CA LYS A 602 -3.41 8.79 -39.02
C LYS A 602 -4.58 9.06 -38.08
N ALA A 603 -4.79 8.17 -37.11
CA ALA A 603 -5.77 8.35 -36.05
C ALA A 603 -5.51 9.65 -35.26
N ALA A 604 -4.25 9.93 -34.92
CA ALA A 604 -3.89 11.14 -34.19
C ALA A 604 -4.14 12.41 -35.01
N GLU A 605 -3.85 12.40 -36.31
CA GLU A 605 -4.10 13.54 -37.21
C GLU A 605 -5.59 13.88 -37.33
N ILE A 606 -6.43 12.85 -37.51
CA ILE A 606 -7.89 13.00 -37.60
C ILE A 606 -8.45 13.53 -36.28
N MET A 607 -8.07 12.91 -35.15
CA MET A 607 -8.50 13.33 -33.82
C MET A 607 -8.10 14.77 -33.50
N GLN A 608 -6.84 15.12 -33.77
CA GLN A 608 -6.33 16.48 -33.56
C GLN A 608 -7.11 17.49 -34.40
N SER A 609 -7.35 17.20 -35.68
CA SER A 609 -8.10 18.09 -36.58
C SER A 609 -9.52 18.34 -36.08
N ARG A 610 -10.24 17.27 -35.70
CA ARG A 610 -11.62 17.34 -35.20
C ARG A 610 -11.73 18.14 -33.91
N LEU A 611 -10.85 17.89 -32.94
CA LEU A 611 -10.82 18.59 -31.67
C LEU A 611 -10.54 20.09 -31.85
N ILE A 612 -9.58 20.47 -32.68
CA ILE A 612 -9.25 21.88 -32.92
C ILE A 612 -10.41 22.60 -33.61
N GLY A 613 -11.05 21.96 -34.59
CA GLY A 613 -12.21 22.52 -35.27
C GLY A 613 -13.40 22.77 -34.33
N ALA A 614 -13.65 21.87 -33.39
CA ALA A 614 -14.77 21.95 -32.46
C ALA A 614 -14.50 22.85 -31.25
N MET A 615 -13.32 22.73 -30.64
CA MET A 615 -13.00 23.38 -29.35
C MET A 615 -12.38 24.76 -29.52
N GLY A 616 -11.78 25.06 -30.69
CA GLY A 616 -11.06 26.32 -30.92
C GLY A 616 -9.95 26.57 -29.90
N THR A 617 -9.31 25.50 -29.41
CA THR A 617 -8.13 25.55 -28.55
C THR A 617 -6.88 25.79 -29.39
N THR A 618 -5.79 26.21 -28.77
CA THR A 618 -4.50 26.33 -29.46
C THR A 618 -4.08 24.97 -30.01
N ASN A 619 -3.79 24.91 -31.32
CA ASN A 619 -3.35 23.68 -31.96
C ASN A 619 -1.87 23.41 -31.67
N ARG A 620 -1.60 22.37 -30.88
CA ARG A 620 -0.23 21.94 -30.52
C ARG A 620 0.28 20.77 -31.38
N GLY A 621 -0.55 20.30 -32.31
CA GLY A 621 -0.25 19.24 -33.26
C GLY A 621 -0.27 17.84 -32.65
N VAL A 622 0.10 16.88 -33.49
CA VAL A 622 0.32 15.48 -33.09
C VAL A 622 1.76 15.28 -32.63
N LYS A 623 1.98 14.40 -31.64
CA LYS A 623 3.31 14.14 -31.09
C LYS A 623 3.58 12.67 -30.92
N GLN A 624 4.67 12.18 -31.51
CA GLN A 624 5.14 10.84 -31.23
C GLN A 624 5.71 10.75 -29.81
N ARG A 625 5.31 9.73 -29.05
CA ARG A 625 5.78 9.47 -27.68
C ARG A 625 6.19 8.02 -27.54
N THR A 626 7.48 7.80 -27.27
CA THR A 626 8.07 6.47 -27.10
C THR A 626 8.27 6.08 -25.64
N ASP A 627 7.74 6.87 -24.71
CA ASP A 627 7.92 6.76 -23.26
C ASP A 627 6.61 6.48 -22.50
N LEU A 628 5.47 6.46 -23.20
CA LEU A 628 4.16 6.19 -22.60
C LEU A 628 3.79 4.71 -22.76
N LEU A 629 3.76 3.97 -21.64
CA LEU A 629 3.48 2.53 -21.64
C LEU A 629 2.18 2.17 -22.37
N ILE A 630 1.14 2.98 -22.18
CA ILE A 630 -0.20 2.75 -22.76
C ILE A 630 -0.20 2.81 -24.30
N LEU A 631 0.74 3.55 -24.90
CA LEU A 631 0.92 3.62 -26.36
C LEU A 631 1.98 2.61 -26.82
N ASN A 632 3.07 2.44 -26.07
CA ASN A 632 4.17 1.57 -26.49
C ASN A 632 3.83 0.08 -26.46
N ALA A 633 2.98 -0.34 -25.52
CA ALA A 633 2.66 -1.75 -25.31
C ALA A 633 1.46 -2.23 -26.14
N THR A 634 0.89 -1.38 -27.01
CA THR A 634 -0.19 -1.75 -27.92
C THR A 634 0.33 -2.31 -29.24
N ASN A 635 -0.45 -3.20 -29.84
CA ASN A 635 -0.28 -3.77 -31.18
C ASN A 635 -1.44 -3.36 -32.10
N VAL A 636 -2.32 -2.48 -31.63
CA VAL A 636 -3.43 -1.87 -32.39
C VAL A 636 -3.17 -0.36 -32.48
N PRO A 637 -3.75 0.36 -33.46
CA PRO A 637 -3.72 1.82 -33.46
C PRO A 637 -4.16 2.38 -32.10
N ALA A 638 -3.33 3.24 -31.52
CA ALA A 638 -3.55 3.81 -30.20
C ALA A 638 -3.16 5.29 -30.16
N ILE A 639 -4.06 6.12 -29.63
CA ILE A 639 -3.85 7.56 -29.47
C ILE A 639 -4.22 8.00 -28.06
N LEU A 640 -3.57 9.07 -27.59
CA LEU A 640 -3.85 9.72 -26.32
C LEU A 640 -4.12 11.21 -26.56
N VAL A 641 -5.33 11.65 -26.26
CA VAL A 641 -5.77 13.04 -26.38
C VAL A 641 -5.42 13.80 -25.11
N GLU A 642 -4.64 14.86 -25.24
CA GLU A 642 -4.42 15.87 -24.19
C GLU A 642 -5.33 17.06 -24.49
N GLY A 643 -6.54 17.06 -23.90
CA GLY A 643 -7.62 17.94 -24.30
C GLY A 643 -7.31 19.44 -24.16
N CYS A 644 -6.68 19.83 -23.05
CA CYS A 644 -6.26 21.20 -22.74
C CYS A 644 -5.31 21.19 -21.52
N PHE A 645 -4.83 22.36 -21.07
CA PHE A 645 -3.96 22.48 -19.89
C PHE A 645 -4.71 22.97 -18.65
N PHE A 646 -4.79 22.14 -17.62
CA PHE A 646 -5.43 22.51 -16.35
C PHE A 646 -4.67 23.59 -15.57
N SER A 647 -3.35 23.72 -15.79
CA SER A 647 -2.57 24.81 -15.20
C SER A 647 -2.87 26.18 -15.85
N ASN A 648 -3.45 26.21 -17.06
CA ASN A 648 -3.83 27.44 -17.73
C ASN A 648 -5.27 27.84 -17.37
N PRO A 649 -5.50 29.04 -16.82
CA PRO A 649 -6.85 29.46 -16.41
C PRO A 649 -7.87 29.54 -17.56
N GLY A 650 -7.44 29.85 -18.78
CA GLY A 650 -8.34 29.96 -19.94
C GLY A 650 -8.84 28.60 -20.43
N ASP A 651 -7.92 27.64 -20.56
CA ASP A 651 -8.23 26.24 -20.86
C ASP A 651 -9.09 25.61 -19.75
N ALA A 652 -8.70 25.80 -18.49
CA ALA A 652 -9.46 25.31 -17.34
C ALA A 652 -10.88 25.88 -17.30
N LEU A 653 -11.06 27.19 -17.50
CA LEU A 653 -12.38 27.81 -17.57
C LEU A 653 -13.20 27.24 -18.73
N LYS A 654 -12.59 27.05 -19.90
CA LYS A 654 -13.26 26.47 -21.07
C LYS A 654 -13.75 25.06 -20.76
N ILE A 655 -12.90 24.16 -20.26
CA ILE A 655 -13.26 22.76 -20.03
C ILE A 655 -14.10 22.53 -18.76
N SER A 656 -14.13 23.47 -17.82
CA SER A 656 -15.05 23.40 -16.67
C SER A 656 -16.53 23.47 -17.06
N SER A 657 -16.83 23.95 -18.28
CA SER A 657 -18.19 24.03 -18.81
C SER A 657 -18.66 22.66 -19.29
N ALA A 658 -19.79 22.18 -18.76
CA ALA A 658 -20.43 20.94 -19.20
C ALA A 658 -20.78 20.95 -20.71
N ALA A 659 -21.09 22.13 -21.28
CA ALA A 659 -21.36 22.28 -22.71
C ALA A 659 -20.08 22.10 -23.55
N ASN A 660 -18.93 22.61 -23.09
CA ASN A 660 -17.67 22.40 -23.79
C ASN A 660 -17.16 20.96 -23.65
N GLN A 661 -17.44 20.29 -22.52
CA GLN A 661 -17.19 18.85 -22.37
C GLN A 661 -18.03 18.04 -23.36
N ASP A 662 -19.27 18.47 -23.62
CA ASP A 662 -20.17 17.89 -24.63
C ASP A 662 -19.62 18.03 -26.05
N ILE A 663 -19.20 19.25 -26.41
CA ILE A 663 -18.57 19.56 -27.70
C ILE A 663 -17.31 18.72 -27.90
N MET A 664 -16.45 18.63 -26.88
CA MET A 664 -15.25 17.80 -26.93
C MET A 664 -15.59 16.32 -27.12
N ALA A 665 -16.55 15.80 -26.35
CA ALA A 665 -16.97 14.41 -26.45
C ALA A 665 -17.55 14.09 -27.84
N LYS A 666 -18.42 14.95 -28.38
CA LYS A 666 -18.95 14.78 -29.73
C LYS A 666 -17.85 14.81 -30.79
N ALA A 667 -16.88 15.72 -30.66
CA ALA A 667 -15.74 15.78 -31.60
C ALA A 667 -14.86 14.53 -31.55
N ILE A 668 -14.69 13.92 -30.38
CA ILE A 668 -13.98 12.64 -30.21
C ILE A 668 -14.78 11.50 -30.86
N ALA A 669 -16.10 11.43 -30.62
CA ALA A 669 -16.97 10.44 -31.23
C ALA A 669 -16.94 10.54 -32.77
N ASP A 670 -17.06 11.74 -33.32
CA ASP A 670 -17.02 11.98 -34.78
C ASP A 670 -15.69 11.60 -35.41
N ALA A 671 -14.59 11.84 -34.68
CA ALA A 671 -13.27 11.40 -35.12
C ALA A 671 -13.16 9.87 -35.13
N ILE A 672 -13.73 9.19 -34.12
CA ILE A 672 -13.75 7.72 -34.05
C ILE A 672 -14.59 7.14 -35.20
N GLU A 673 -15.77 7.69 -35.47
CA GLU A 673 -16.62 7.28 -36.60
C GLU A 673 -15.89 7.44 -37.94
N GLU A 674 -15.29 8.62 -38.19
CA GLU A 674 -14.49 8.87 -39.40
C GLU A 674 -13.36 7.85 -39.56
N MET A 675 -12.60 7.57 -38.50
CA MET A 675 -11.51 6.59 -38.53
C MET A 675 -12.02 5.18 -38.87
N MET A 676 -13.15 4.79 -38.28
CA MET A 676 -13.74 3.45 -38.43
C MET A 676 -14.47 3.26 -39.75
N GLU A 677 -14.93 4.33 -40.40
CA GLU A 677 -15.56 4.29 -41.72
C GLU A 677 -14.55 4.37 -42.87
N GLU A 678 -13.55 5.25 -42.77
CA GLU A 678 -12.64 5.53 -43.89
C GLU A 678 -11.51 4.52 -44.03
N TYR A 679 -11.15 3.81 -42.96
CA TYR A 679 -9.97 2.95 -42.93
C TYR A 679 -10.32 1.49 -42.63
N SER A 680 -9.61 0.58 -43.30
CA SER A 680 -9.59 -0.83 -42.89
C SER A 680 -8.89 -0.94 -41.54
N VAL A 681 -9.55 -1.60 -40.58
CA VAL A 681 -9.04 -1.79 -39.21
C VAL A 681 -8.65 -3.24 -38.91
N ARG A 682 -8.73 -4.14 -39.89
CA ARG A 682 -8.42 -5.58 -39.75
C ARG A 682 -7.61 -6.16 -40.87
#